data_AF-A0A8R1I1C7-F1
#
_entry.id   AF-A0A8R1I1C7-F1
#
_cell.length_a   1.000
_cell.length_b   1.000
_cell.length_c   1.000
_cell.angle_alpha   90.00
_cell.angle_beta   90.00
_cell.angle_gamma   90.00
#
_symmetry.space_group_name_H-M   'P 1'
#
loop_
_entity.id
_entity.type
_entity.pdbx_description
1 polymer ?
#
loop_
_entity_poly.entity_id
_entity_poly.type
_entity_poly.pdbx_seq_one_letter_code
_entity_poly.pdbx_strand_id
1 'polypeptide(L)'
;MAAMANQLADAGHNVTYFQPFVVEMYQNHDLIKNQKIEVINYFHDELGRENIPDHGVLKDAWYSAKYQSDLGMRILVPRILHPTFEHMCRRMFEDHELHEMLKSKKFDVVLSETFDFCGLYFADFLEMPAIISLFTGSRLNALTNALGEPSFTHYFPAPSSHFGPDQTLYDRLNNLWHKEHNSAAFKELFNAQHAHLDKLTGGKVRHWTKILNDVTYHFSNSNPYLEFVIPTIPKVVPIGGYTMEYKKVPAVSEEMDKILGLRPHAVYISYGSMVLSKDMPDDYKLSMINLFKSHSNVTFLWKYEDPEEEFIRNSIPENVHLSKWFPQQSLLADKRVKLFITHGGLGSTMELAYAAKPAIVTPLFADQPTNAKILSRHGSVEVYSKHDIPNWKKQSDLLSKMLTDEKYQNAATRLAEILNHQPISPKELFLRHSENAARFGRMPSLTPFAKDMGFVEFYNLDIIAYSILFLLSAVYGAIETFAYILRRIRARKDEDGLEVTITKSIDESECDIKSAGGDLVDQYYRLADENDQEIGSNFGKKPYTFTLGRNQVIPGMDRAMRGMCIGEIRKVIIPPKLGFAQDTTGQPLYYTVQLVNLFRANPGERWVTEEGIQIEQTHKIEAEKCRKAERGDKIYQQYVLRLEDNTLVDSSYSRNAPFVFRLRNREVIDGMDIAMDGMCEGERRRVVIPSEYGYGAQGSPPEIPGGAKLFFEIVLEKLVKRDEL
;
A
#
# COMPACT_ATOMS: atom_id res chain seq x y z
N MET A 1 29.99 11.56 -30.75
CA MET A 1 31.33 12.14 -30.49
C MET A 1 31.83 13.01 -31.64
N ALA A 2 32.14 12.48 -32.83
CA ALA A 2 32.68 13.29 -33.95
C ALA A 2 31.86 14.56 -34.29
N ALA A 3 30.51 14.46 -34.34
CA ALA A 3 29.65 15.62 -34.57
C ALA A 3 29.80 16.72 -33.51
N MET A 4 30.02 16.35 -32.25
CA MET A 4 30.26 17.29 -31.14
C MET A 4 31.62 17.98 -31.27
N ALA A 5 32.65 17.23 -31.66
CA ALA A 5 33.99 17.76 -31.91
C ALA A 5 33.98 18.80 -33.04
N ASN A 6 33.31 18.48 -34.17
CA ASN A 6 33.12 19.43 -35.27
C ASN A 6 32.44 20.72 -34.78
N GLN A 7 31.35 20.62 -34.01
CA GLN A 7 30.66 21.82 -33.53
C GLN A 7 31.51 22.68 -32.60
N LEU A 8 32.30 22.07 -31.70
CA LEU A 8 33.22 22.82 -30.83
C LEU A 8 34.27 23.56 -31.67
N ALA A 9 34.84 22.90 -32.68
CA ALA A 9 35.82 23.50 -33.58
C ALA A 9 35.19 24.60 -34.47
N ASP A 10 33.96 24.40 -34.94
CA ASP A 10 33.19 25.37 -35.72
C ASP A 10 32.83 26.60 -34.87
N ALA A 11 32.64 26.42 -33.56
CA ALA A 11 32.48 27.52 -32.60
C ALA A 11 33.80 28.23 -32.22
N GLY A 12 34.94 27.79 -32.78
CA GLY A 12 36.24 28.42 -32.62
C GLY A 12 37.10 27.86 -31.48
N HIS A 13 36.69 26.75 -30.85
CA HIS A 13 37.47 26.09 -29.81
C HIS A 13 38.63 25.28 -30.39
N ASN A 14 39.73 25.15 -29.64
CA ASN A 14 40.80 24.21 -29.99
C ASN A 14 40.40 22.81 -29.52
N VAL A 15 40.30 21.87 -30.45
CA VAL A 15 39.71 20.54 -30.19
C VAL A 15 40.69 19.45 -30.58
N THR A 16 40.98 18.57 -29.63
CA THR A 16 41.64 17.29 -29.88
C THR A 16 40.60 16.18 -29.82
N TYR A 17 40.50 15.39 -30.89
CA TYR A 17 39.68 14.19 -30.96
C TYR A 17 40.55 12.97 -30.69
N PHE A 18 40.52 12.49 -29.44
CA PHE A 18 41.26 11.29 -29.04
C PHE A 18 40.41 10.04 -29.30
N GLN A 19 40.92 9.17 -30.16
CA GLN A 19 40.35 7.87 -30.50
C GLN A 19 41.18 6.81 -29.82
N PRO A 20 40.84 6.42 -28.58
CA PRO A 20 41.63 5.45 -27.83
C PRO A 20 41.64 4.08 -28.53
N PHE A 21 40.67 3.80 -29.41
CA PHE A 21 40.55 2.55 -30.15
C PHE A 21 39.96 2.80 -31.53
N VAL A 22 40.79 2.76 -32.57
CA VAL A 22 40.33 2.83 -33.96
C VAL A 22 39.82 1.47 -34.39
N VAL A 23 38.52 1.38 -34.65
CA VAL A 23 37.94 0.20 -35.29
C VAL A 23 38.22 0.31 -36.80
N GLU A 24 38.96 -0.65 -37.36
CA GLU A 24 39.42 -0.63 -38.76
C GLU A 24 38.27 -0.40 -39.76
N MET A 25 37.10 -0.98 -39.50
CA MET A 25 35.91 -0.81 -40.35
C MET A 25 35.45 0.66 -40.50
N TYR A 26 35.75 1.49 -39.50
CA TYR A 26 35.36 2.90 -39.46
C TYR A 26 36.54 3.84 -39.73
N GLN A 27 37.75 3.33 -39.95
CA GLN A 27 38.95 4.14 -40.16
C GLN A 27 38.83 5.05 -41.39
N ASN A 28 38.08 4.62 -42.41
CA ASN A 28 37.85 5.37 -43.64
C ASN A 28 36.59 6.26 -43.60
N HIS A 29 35.87 6.33 -42.48
CA HIS A 29 34.70 7.20 -42.37
C HIS A 29 35.15 8.64 -42.10
N ASP A 30 34.85 9.56 -43.03
CA ASP A 30 35.13 10.99 -42.90
C ASP A 30 34.14 11.68 -41.94
N LEU A 31 34.28 11.40 -40.64
CA LEU A 31 33.40 11.94 -39.60
C LEU A 31 33.89 13.29 -39.04
N ILE A 32 35.19 13.56 -39.13
CA ILE A 32 35.83 14.80 -38.68
C ILE A 32 36.02 15.70 -39.88
N LYS A 33 35.08 16.64 -40.05
CA LYS A 33 35.02 17.52 -41.23
C LYS A 33 35.88 18.78 -41.06
N ASN A 34 36.03 19.24 -39.82
CA ASN A 34 36.81 20.43 -39.53
C ASN A 34 38.30 20.07 -39.40
N GLN A 35 39.10 20.52 -40.38
CA GLN A 35 40.53 20.23 -40.47
C GLN A 35 41.39 20.81 -39.33
N LYS A 36 40.83 21.73 -38.52
CA LYS A 36 41.52 22.27 -37.35
C LYS A 36 41.51 21.31 -36.16
N ILE A 37 40.72 20.25 -36.22
CA ILE A 37 40.65 19.25 -35.15
C ILE A 37 41.91 18.40 -35.23
N GLU A 38 42.65 18.35 -34.13
CA GLU A 38 43.77 17.43 -33.98
C GLU A 38 43.23 16.03 -33.68
N VAL A 39 43.49 15.07 -34.56
CA VAL A 39 43.05 13.68 -34.35
C VAL A 39 44.21 12.85 -33.82
N ILE A 40 43.99 12.18 -32.69
CA ILE A 40 44.96 11.25 -32.10
C ILE A 40 44.36 9.86 -32.15
N ASN A 41 44.96 9.01 -32.99
CA ASN A 41 44.52 7.63 -33.19
C ASN A 41 45.38 6.67 -32.38
N TYR A 42 44.72 5.82 -31.61
CA TYR A 42 45.34 4.76 -30.84
C TYR A 42 44.73 3.42 -31.30
N PHE A 43 45.57 2.51 -31.77
CA PHE A 43 45.15 1.27 -32.45
C PHE A 43 45.26 0.07 -31.52
N HIS A 44 44.48 -0.98 -31.79
CA HIS A 44 44.56 -2.24 -31.08
C HIS A 44 45.92 -2.92 -31.29
N ASP A 45 46.49 -3.48 -30.22
CA ASP A 45 47.57 -4.46 -30.35
C ASP A 45 46.99 -5.83 -30.78
N GLU A 46 47.85 -6.85 -30.94
CA GLU A 46 47.43 -8.19 -31.37
C GLU A 46 46.36 -8.79 -30.43
N LEU A 47 46.57 -8.73 -29.12
CA LEU A 47 45.64 -9.23 -28.11
C LEU A 47 44.31 -8.45 -28.15
N GLY A 48 44.36 -7.15 -28.45
CA GLY A 48 43.17 -6.33 -28.58
C GLY A 48 42.30 -6.74 -29.76
N ARG A 49 42.93 -7.06 -30.89
CA ARG A 49 42.24 -7.51 -32.11
C ARG A 49 41.55 -8.86 -31.91
N GLU A 50 42.15 -9.78 -31.15
CA GLU A 50 41.55 -11.08 -30.82
C GLU A 50 40.28 -10.97 -29.95
N ASN A 51 40.15 -9.89 -29.17
CA ASN A 51 39.01 -9.67 -28.27
C ASN A 51 37.91 -8.79 -28.87
N ILE A 52 38.01 -8.42 -30.15
CA ILE A 52 36.93 -7.74 -30.88
C ILE A 52 35.90 -8.82 -31.29
N PRO A 53 34.62 -8.68 -30.91
CA PRO A 53 33.60 -9.64 -31.31
C PRO A 53 33.46 -9.68 -32.84
N ASP A 54 33.40 -10.89 -33.42
CA ASP A 54 33.19 -11.10 -34.85
C ASP A 54 31.90 -10.43 -35.37
N HIS A 55 31.92 -10.01 -36.64
CA HIS A 55 30.72 -9.54 -37.32
C HIS A 55 29.69 -10.69 -37.45
N GLY A 56 28.52 -10.54 -36.82
CA GLY A 56 27.43 -11.54 -36.87
C GLY A 56 27.09 -12.23 -35.54
N VAL A 57 27.71 -11.81 -34.42
CA VAL A 57 27.41 -12.33 -33.06
C VAL A 57 25.91 -12.26 -32.70
N LEU A 58 25.17 -11.32 -33.31
CA LEU A 58 23.76 -11.07 -33.03
C LEU A 58 22.78 -11.65 -34.07
N LYS A 59 23.22 -12.58 -34.94
CA LYS A 59 22.35 -13.17 -35.97
C LYS A 59 21.05 -13.77 -35.41
N ASP A 60 21.12 -14.37 -34.23
CA ASP A 60 19.96 -14.98 -33.58
C ASP A 60 19.03 -13.95 -32.93
N ALA A 61 19.36 -12.65 -32.94
CA ALA A 61 18.49 -11.60 -32.39
C ALA A 61 17.14 -11.50 -33.12
N TRP A 62 17.05 -11.99 -34.36
CA TRP A 62 15.79 -12.10 -35.11
C TRP A 62 14.72 -12.93 -34.39
N TYR A 63 15.11 -14.02 -33.73
CA TYR A 63 14.18 -14.98 -33.13
C TYR A 63 14.42 -15.22 -31.63
N SER A 64 15.60 -14.89 -31.11
CA SER A 64 15.98 -15.15 -29.73
C SER A 64 15.41 -14.09 -28.77
N ALA A 65 14.72 -14.55 -27.72
CA ALA A 65 14.22 -13.68 -26.66
C ALA A 65 15.33 -13.18 -25.71
N LYS A 66 16.53 -13.80 -25.74
CA LYS A 66 17.60 -13.53 -24.75
C LYS A 66 18.06 -12.08 -24.73
N TYR A 67 18.03 -11.41 -25.88
CA TYR A 67 18.48 -10.01 -26.01
C TYR A 67 17.42 -8.96 -25.65
N GLN A 68 16.19 -9.40 -25.36
CA GLN A 68 15.10 -8.57 -24.82
C GLN A 68 14.76 -8.97 -23.38
N SER A 69 15.42 -10.01 -22.85
CA SER A 69 15.24 -10.49 -21.48
C SER A 69 16.17 -9.74 -20.53
N ASP A 70 15.63 -9.27 -19.41
CA ASP A 70 16.42 -8.59 -18.37
C ASP A 70 17.51 -9.47 -17.77
N LEU A 71 17.21 -10.74 -17.54
CA LEU A 71 18.19 -11.72 -17.06
C LEU A 71 19.23 -12.04 -18.13
N GLY A 72 18.79 -12.17 -19.38
CA GLY A 72 19.67 -12.34 -20.53
C GLY A 72 20.66 -11.18 -20.64
N MET A 73 20.19 -9.94 -20.53
CA MET A 73 21.03 -8.74 -20.55
C MET A 73 22.02 -8.71 -19.38
N ARG A 74 21.58 -9.05 -18.15
CA ARG A 74 22.47 -9.11 -16.97
C ARG A 74 23.61 -10.10 -17.14
N ILE A 75 23.38 -11.23 -17.79
CA ILE A 75 24.42 -12.26 -18.01
C ILE A 75 25.29 -11.93 -19.23
N LEU A 76 24.68 -11.52 -20.34
CA LEU A 76 25.36 -11.37 -21.63
C LEU A 76 26.17 -10.08 -21.71
N VAL A 77 25.67 -8.96 -21.19
CA VAL A 77 26.33 -7.65 -21.34
C VAL A 77 27.73 -7.65 -20.72
N PRO A 78 27.93 -8.03 -19.44
CA PRO A 78 29.28 -8.07 -18.86
C PRO A 78 30.18 -9.06 -19.60
N ARG A 79 29.66 -10.25 -19.97
CA ARG A 79 30.46 -11.30 -20.62
C ARG A 79 30.96 -10.91 -22.02
N ILE A 80 30.14 -10.19 -22.79
CA ILE A 80 30.47 -9.81 -24.16
C ILE A 80 31.33 -8.56 -24.18
N LEU A 81 31.02 -7.55 -23.35
CA LEU A 81 31.67 -6.24 -23.44
C LEU A 81 32.91 -6.08 -22.57
N HIS A 82 32.98 -6.77 -21.42
CA HIS A 82 34.08 -6.60 -20.48
C HIS A 82 35.46 -6.90 -21.08
N PRO A 83 35.68 -8.02 -21.83
CA PRO A 83 37.01 -8.34 -22.36
C PRO A 83 37.55 -7.27 -23.32
N THR A 84 36.67 -6.76 -24.20
CA THR A 84 37.04 -5.70 -25.15
C THR A 84 37.41 -4.42 -24.41
N PHE A 85 36.60 -4.00 -23.44
CA PHE A 85 36.87 -2.76 -22.69
C PHE A 85 38.09 -2.87 -21.76
N GLU A 86 38.26 -4.01 -21.09
CA GLU A 86 39.41 -4.30 -20.23
C GLU A 86 40.71 -4.11 -20.98
N HIS A 87 40.82 -4.77 -22.14
CA HIS A 87 42.00 -4.70 -22.98
C HIS A 87 42.33 -3.25 -23.35
N MET A 88 41.29 -2.52 -23.75
CA MET A 88 41.42 -1.16 -24.21
C MET A 88 41.90 -0.23 -23.08
N CYS A 89 41.35 -0.39 -21.87
CA CYS A 89 41.81 0.40 -20.74
C CYS A 89 43.22 0.07 -20.27
N ARG A 90 43.57 -1.21 -20.23
CA ARG A 90 44.93 -1.63 -19.86
C ARG A 90 45.98 -0.89 -20.70
N ARG A 91 45.79 -0.89 -22.02
CA ARG A 91 46.72 -0.28 -22.97
C ARG A 91 46.91 1.21 -22.73
N MET A 92 45.82 1.95 -22.54
CA MET A 92 45.90 3.40 -22.26
C MET A 92 46.61 3.71 -20.94
N PHE A 93 46.38 2.90 -19.91
CA PHE A 93 46.96 3.12 -18.58
C PHE A 93 48.44 2.71 -18.48
N GLU A 94 48.91 1.78 -19.30
CA GLU A 94 50.31 1.36 -19.38
C GLU A 94 51.20 2.33 -20.19
N ASP A 95 50.61 3.15 -21.07
CA ASP A 95 51.33 4.06 -21.96
C ASP A 95 51.67 5.40 -21.29
N HIS A 96 52.85 5.48 -20.64
CA HIS A 96 53.30 6.69 -19.97
C HIS A 96 53.60 7.86 -20.92
N GLU A 97 53.99 7.61 -22.17
CA GLU A 97 54.24 8.67 -23.16
C GLU A 97 52.94 9.37 -23.55
N LEU A 98 51.86 8.60 -23.72
CA LEU A 98 50.51 9.11 -23.92
C LEU A 98 50.07 10.02 -22.76
N HIS A 99 50.38 9.64 -21.51
CA HIS A 99 50.00 10.43 -20.32
C HIS A 99 50.67 11.80 -20.33
N GLU A 100 51.99 11.84 -20.54
CA GLU A 100 52.76 13.08 -20.59
C GLU A 100 52.33 13.97 -21.77
N MET A 101 52.10 13.36 -22.94
CA MET A 101 51.62 14.08 -24.12
C MET A 101 50.27 14.74 -23.85
N LEU A 102 49.28 14.03 -23.29
CA LEU A 102 47.96 14.60 -23.02
C LEU A 102 47.99 15.65 -21.91
N LYS A 103 48.79 15.45 -20.85
CA LYS A 103 48.98 16.48 -19.80
C LYS A 103 49.62 17.75 -20.35
N SER A 104 50.57 17.63 -21.28
CA SER A 104 51.26 18.78 -21.88
C SER A 104 50.32 19.72 -22.65
N LYS A 105 49.19 19.21 -23.14
CA LYS A 105 48.20 19.97 -23.92
C LYS A 105 47.32 20.90 -23.09
N LYS A 106 47.25 20.71 -21.76
CA LYS A 106 46.50 21.57 -20.82
C LYS A 106 45.03 21.77 -21.22
N PHE A 107 44.28 20.67 -21.35
CA PHE A 107 42.85 20.73 -21.69
C PHE A 107 42.02 21.40 -20.58
N ASP A 108 41.10 22.29 -20.97
CA ASP A 108 40.15 22.92 -20.04
C ASP A 108 39.00 21.98 -19.65
N VAL A 109 38.56 21.13 -20.59
CA VAL A 109 37.46 20.19 -20.39
C VAL A 109 37.66 18.93 -21.23
N VAL A 110 37.31 17.77 -20.66
CA VAL A 110 37.27 16.48 -21.37
C VAL A 110 35.84 15.97 -21.45
N LEU A 111 35.43 15.55 -22.65
CA LEU A 111 34.14 14.90 -22.90
C LEU A 111 34.38 13.40 -23.10
N SER A 112 33.70 12.55 -22.33
CA SER A 112 33.86 11.10 -22.44
C SER A 112 32.55 10.34 -22.27
N GLU A 113 32.43 9.23 -23.01
CA GLU A 113 31.28 8.32 -23.00
C GLU A 113 31.15 7.58 -21.65
N THR A 114 29.93 7.16 -21.31
CA THR A 114 29.59 6.43 -20.07
C THR A 114 29.17 4.99 -20.32
N PHE A 115 28.92 4.62 -21.58
CA PHE A 115 28.73 3.22 -21.98
C PHE A 115 30.00 2.38 -21.71
N ASP A 116 31.16 2.98 -21.94
CA ASP A 116 32.45 2.50 -21.48
C ASP A 116 33.10 3.57 -20.60
N PHE A 117 33.52 3.20 -19.39
CA PHE A 117 34.07 4.15 -18.41
C PHE A 117 35.55 4.48 -18.60
N CYS A 118 36.23 3.84 -19.55
CA CYS A 118 37.67 3.95 -19.70
C CYS A 118 38.17 5.39 -19.80
N GLY A 119 37.54 6.17 -20.69
CA GLY A 119 37.92 7.56 -20.90
C GLY A 119 37.62 8.44 -19.68
N LEU A 120 36.59 8.12 -18.88
CA LEU A 120 36.31 8.80 -17.62
C LEU A 120 37.33 8.48 -16.55
N TYR A 121 37.70 7.20 -16.39
CA TYR A 121 38.80 6.80 -15.50
C TYR A 121 40.10 7.50 -15.87
N PHE A 122 40.40 7.52 -17.17
CA PHE A 122 41.64 8.11 -17.67
C PHE A 122 41.68 9.62 -17.47
N ALA A 123 40.60 10.33 -17.79
CA ALA A 123 40.49 11.77 -17.56
C ALA A 123 40.61 12.13 -16.08
N ASP A 124 40.01 11.32 -15.19
CA ASP A 124 40.13 11.54 -13.75
C ASP A 124 41.53 11.21 -13.21
N PHE A 125 42.15 10.14 -13.69
CA PHE A 125 43.52 9.72 -13.32
C PHE A 125 44.58 10.74 -13.76
N LEU A 126 44.37 11.42 -14.89
CA LEU A 126 45.22 12.52 -15.35
C LEU A 126 44.85 13.87 -14.69
N GLU A 127 43.92 13.89 -13.73
CA GLU A 127 43.47 15.06 -12.98
C GLU A 127 42.95 16.19 -13.87
N MET A 128 42.16 15.85 -14.90
CA MET A 128 41.64 16.84 -15.84
C MET A 128 40.74 17.88 -15.12
N PRO A 129 40.84 19.18 -15.47
CA PRO A 129 40.20 20.28 -14.73
C PRO A 129 38.67 20.20 -14.70
N ALA A 130 38.06 19.83 -15.83
CA ALA A 130 36.64 19.58 -15.96
C ALA A 130 36.40 18.28 -16.75
N ILE A 131 35.43 17.50 -16.31
CA ILE A 131 34.97 16.30 -17.02
C ILE A 131 33.48 16.44 -17.27
N ILE A 132 33.09 16.27 -18.53
CA ILE A 132 31.70 16.10 -18.94
C ILE A 132 31.55 14.65 -19.34
N SER A 133 30.63 13.95 -18.66
CA SER A 133 30.24 12.62 -19.10
C SER A 133 29.12 12.72 -20.13
N LEU A 134 29.02 11.73 -21.01
CA LEU A 134 27.92 11.65 -21.96
C LEU A 134 27.45 10.22 -22.14
N PHE A 135 26.17 10.04 -22.44
CA PHE A 135 25.59 8.76 -22.80
C PHE A 135 24.97 8.86 -24.20
N THR A 136 25.42 8.00 -25.11
CA THR A 136 24.88 7.91 -26.48
C THR A 136 23.47 7.37 -26.56
N GLY A 137 23.03 6.63 -25.54
CA GLY A 137 21.63 6.24 -25.37
C GLY A 137 20.78 7.34 -24.73
N SER A 138 19.48 7.09 -24.61
CA SER A 138 18.54 8.02 -23.97
C SER A 138 18.87 8.24 -22.50
N ARG A 139 18.75 7.20 -21.67
CA ARG A 139 19.09 7.20 -20.24
C ARG A 139 19.55 5.81 -19.82
N LEU A 140 20.55 5.75 -18.96
CA LEU A 140 21.04 4.50 -18.40
C LEU A 140 20.77 4.46 -16.89
N ASN A 141 19.88 3.55 -16.47
CA ASN A 141 19.42 3.47 -15.08
C ASN A 141 20.59 3.31 -14.07
N ALA A 142 21.66 2.61 -14.46
CA ALA A 142 22.84 2.41 -13.64
C ALA A 142 23.54 3.72 -13.21
N LEU A 143 23.43 4.79 -14.01
CA LEU A 143 24.12 6.07 -13.76
C LEU A 143 23.34 7.00 -12.82
N THR A 144 22.02 6.84 -12.73
CA THR A 144 21.11 7.79 -12.05
C THR A 144 21.52 8.11 -10.62
N ASN A 145 21.71 7.09 -9.78
CA ASN A 145 22.13 7.26 -8.40
C ASN A 145 23.52 7.92 -8.27
N ALA A 146 24.47 7.58 -9.16
CA ALA A 146 25.82 8.14 -9.13
C ALA A 146 25.85 9.63 -9.51
N LEU A 147 24.98 10.03 -10.45
CA LEU A 147 24.76 11.42 -10.85
C LEU A 147 24.00 12.22 -9.78
N GLY A 148 23.28 11.54 -8.88
CA GLY A 148 22.38 12.15 -7.90
C GLY A 148 20.99 12.46 -8.46
N GLU A 149 20.61 11.87 -9.59
CA GLU A 149 19.27 12.01 -10.16
C GLU A 149 18.28 11.12 -9.39
N PRO A 150 17.18 11.67 -8.84
CA PRO A 150 16.18 10.88 -8.11
C PRO A 150 15.42 9.96 -9.07
N SER A 151 15.83 8.69 -9.15
CA SER A 151 15.21 7.71 -10.04
C SER A 151 13.94 7.11 -9.42
N PHE A 152 12.77 7.50 -9.92
CA PHE A 152 11.51 6.83 -9.59
C PHE A 152 11.02 5.91 -10.72
N THR A 153 10.55 4.72 -10.34
CA THR A 153 10.22 3.61 -11.26
C THR A 153 8.87 3.75 -11.97
N HIS A 154 8.07 4.77 -11.63
CA HIS A 154 6.75 4.99 -12.21
C HIS A 154 6.76 5.79 -13.51
N TYR A 155 7.81 6.57 -13.78
CA TYR A 155 7.84 7.47 -14.95
C TYR A 155 8.40 6.84 -16.22
N PHE A 156 9.32 5.87 -16.08
CA PHE A 156 9.98 5.23 -17.21
C PHE A 156 9.48 3.77 -17.34
N PRO A 157 8.54 3.49 -18.25
CA PRO A 157 7.96 2.16 -18.37
C PRO A 157 8.96 1.15 -18.95
N ALA A 158 8.94 -0.07 -18.43
CA ALA A 158 9.67 -1.18 -19.04
C ALA A 158 9.11 -1.50 -20.44
N PRO A 159 9.91 -2.14 -21.32
CA PRO A 159 9.51 -2.60 -22.65
C PRO A 159 8.14 -3.27 -22.79
N SER A 160 7.64 -3.97 -21.77
CA SER A 160 6.33 -4.66 -21.81
C SER A 160 5.23 -3.98 -20.99
N SER A 161 5.54 -2.95 -20.19
CA SER A 161 4.57 -2.29 -19.30
C SER A 161 3.68 -1.23 -19.97
N HIS A 162 2.43 -1.14 -19.55
CA HIS A 162 1.58 0.03 -19.81
C HIS A 162 2.09 1.27 -19.04
N PHE A 163 1.66 2.47 -19.46
CA PHE A 163 2.04 3.74 -18.85
C PHE A 163 0.82 4.65 -18.65
N GLY A 164 0.93 5.63 -17.75
CA GLY A 164 -0.16 6.58 -17.50
C GLY A 164 -1.38 5.94 -16.84
N PRO A 165 -2.62 6.35 -17.19
CA PRO A 165 -3.85 5.84 -16.59
C PRO A 165 -4.05 4.32 -16.74
N ASP A 166 -3.46 3.72 -17.77
CA ASP A 166 -3.57 2.28 -18.06
C ASP A 166 -2.57 1.44 -17.25
N GLN A 167 -1.69 2.07 -16.45
CA GLN A 167 -0.67 1.37 -15.68
C GLN A 167 -1.27 0.58 -14.52
N THR A 168 -1.06 -0.73 -14.54
CA THR A 168 -1.47 -1.64 -13.47
C THR A 168 -0.41 -1.83 -12.39
N LEU A 169 -0.77 -2.52 -11.30
CA LEU A 169 0.21 -2.97 -10.30
C LEU A 169 1.29 -3.88 -10.91
N TYR A 170 0.90 -4.75 -11.85
CA TYR A 170 1.84 -5.64 -12.53
C TYR A 170 2.85 -4.84 -13.37
N ASP A 171 2.39 -3.81 -14.08
CA ASP A 171 3.26 -2.91 -14.85
C ASP A 171 4.29 -2.22 -13.94
N ARG A 172 3.88 -1.78 -12.75
CA ARG A 172 4.77 -1.15 -11.76
C ARG A 172 5.81 -2.14 -11.21
N LEU A 173 5.40 -3.37 -10.93
CA LEU A 173 6.31 -4.44 -10.51
C LEU A 173 7.30 -4.80 -11.63
N ASN A 174 6.83 -4.86 -12.87
CA ASN A 174 7.67 -5.11 -14.04
C ASN A 174 8.66 -3.96 -14.30
N ASN A 175 8.24 -2.71 -14.11
CA ASN A 175 9.15 -1.55 -14.18
C ASN A 175 10.26 -1.62 -13.14
N LEU A 176 9.92 -1.99 -11.90
CA LEU A 176 10.89 -2.20 -10.82
C LEU A 176 11.88 -3.32 -11.19
N TRP A 177 11.35 -4.46 -11.64
CA TRP A 177 12.15 -5.60 -12.08
C TRP A 177 13.15 -5.20 -13.18
N HIS A 178 12.65 -4.54 -14.23
CA HIS A 178 13.46 -4.09 -15.36
C HIS A 178 14.54 -3.10 -14.93
N LYS A 179 14.19 -2.08 -14.12
CA LYS A 179 15.15 -1.11 -13.60
C LYS A 179 16.27 -1.80 -12.84
N GLU A 180 15.95 -2.68 -11.91
CA GLU A 180 16.96 -3.32 -11.05
C GLU A 180 17.89 -4.23 -11.85
N HIS A 181 17.35 -5.08 -12.73
CA HIS A 181 18.17 -6.01 -13.51
C HIS A 181 19.00 -5.32 -14.58
N ASN A 182 18.43 -4.34 -15.29
CA ASN A 182 19.17 -3.54 -16.26
C ASN A 182 20.27 -2.71 -15.57
N SER A 183 19.97 -2.10 -14.41
CA SER A 183 20.98 -1.38 -13.63
C SER A 183 22.08 -2.31 -13.14
N ALA A 184 21.74 -3.51 -12.66
CA ALA A 184 22.71 -4.49 -12.18
C ALA A 184 23.67 -4.92 -13.29
N ALA A 185 23.16 -5.18 -14.51
CA ALA A 185 23.97 -5.57 -15.67
C ALA A 185 25.13 -4.59 -15.91
N PHE A 186 24.83 -3.29 -15.95
CA PHE A 186 25.84 -2.27 -16.21
C PHE A 186 26.70 -1.97 -14.98
N LYS A 187 26.15 -1.98 -13.76
CA LYS A 187 26.95 -1.84 -12.53
C LYS A 187 27.98 -2.96 -12.39
N GLU A 188 27.60 -4.20 -12.70
CA GLU A 188 28.52 -5.36 -12.69
C GLU A 188 29.65 -5.16 -13.71
N LEU A 189 29.34 -4.71 -14.93
CA LEU A 189 30.34 -4.37 -15.95
C LEU A 189 31.30 -3.27 -15.46
N PHE A 190 30.77 -2.15 -14.93
CA PHE A 190 31.59 -1.02 -14.47
C PHE A 190 32.44 -1.36 -13.25
N ASN A 191 31.93 -2.21 -12.34
CA ASN A 191 32.68 -2.72 -11.19
C ASN A 191 33.80 -3.66 -11.63
N ALA A 192 33.57 -4.51 -12.64
CA ALA A 192 34.60 -5.37 -13.20
C ALA A 192 35.72 -4.54 -13.86
N GLN A 193 35.35 -3.52 -14.64
CA GLN A 193 36.33 -2.56 -15.19
C GLN A 193 37.13 -1.84 -14.09
N HIS A 194 36.45 -1.38 -13.03
CA HIS A 194 37.10 -0.75 -11.89
C HIS A 194 38.12 -1.68 -11.24
N ALA A 195 37.72 -2.92 -10.92
CA ALA A 195 38.57 -3.88 -10.24
C ALA A 195 39.84 -4.21 -11.05
N HIS A 196 39.73 -4.28 -12.37
CA HIS A 196 40.88 -4.44 -13.25
C HIS A 196 41.85 -3.25 -13.15
N LEU A 197 41.34 -2.03 -13.28
CA LEU A 197 42.15 -0.80 -13.24
C LEU A 197 42.74 -0.50 -11.86
N ASP A 198 42.00 -0.79 -10.80
CA ASP A 198 42.47 -0.67 -9.42
C ASP A 198 43.71 -1.54 -9.18
N LYS A 199 43.68 -2.79 -9.67
CA LYS A 199 44.82 -3.70 -9.66
C LYS A 199 45.97 -3.18 -10.53
N LEU A 200 45.69 -2.71 -11.74
CA LEU A 200 46.71 -2.23 -12.68
C LEU A 200 47.46 -0.99 -12.15
N THR A 201 46.77 -0.11 -11.45
CA THR A 201 47.32 1.17 -10.98
C THR A 201 47.77 1.17 -9.52
N GLY A 202 47.59 0.04 -8.80
CA GLY A 202 47.92 -0.08 -7.39
C GLY A 202 47.04 0.79 -6.49
N GLY A 203 45.74 0.85 -6.75
CA GLY A 203 44.77 1.55 -5.91
C GLY A 203 44.62 3.05 -6.17
N LYS A 204 45.15 3.56 -7.29
CA LYS A 204 45.14 5.01 -7.60
C LYS A 204 43.88 5.49 -8.32
N VAL A 205 43.15 4.57 -8.97
CA VAL A 205 41.94 4.91 -9.73
C VAL A 205 40.74 4.98 -8.80
N ARG A 206 39.94 6.06 -8.88
CA ARG A 206 38.72 6.20 -8.09
C ARG A 206 37.60 5.32 -8.64
N HIS A 207 36.69 4.89 -7.77
CA HIS A 207 35.50 4.14 -8.17
C HIS A 207 34.61 4.97 -9.13
N TRP A 208 34.04 4.34 -10.17
CA TRP A 208 33.24 5.04 -11.20
C TRP A 208 32.10 5.91 -10.66
N THR A 209 31.45 5.48 -9.57
CA THR A 209 30.38 6.27 -8.93
C THR A 209 30.89 7.61 -8.39
N LYS A 210 32.14 7.66 -7.89
CA LYS A 210 32.77 8.88 -7.41
C LYS A 210 33.17 9.79 -8.57
N ILE A 211 33.64 9.20 -9.67
CA ILE A 211 33.96 9.96 -10.89
C ILE A 211 32.70 10.62 -11.46
N LEU A 212 31.62 9.86 -11.65
CA LEU A 212 30.33 10.41 -12.09
C LEU A 212 29.75 11.45 -11.12
N ASN A 213 30.09 11.36 -9.84
CA ASN A 213 29.68 12.36 -8.90
C ASN A 213 30.34 13.72 -9.17
N ASP A 214 31.60 13.69 -9.58
CA ASP A 214 32.44 14.88 -9.75
C ASP A 214 32.36 15.46 -11.17
N VAL A 215 31.74 14.77 -12.13
CA VAL A 215 31.53 15.33 -13.47
C VAL A 215 30.69 16.60 -13.37
N THR A 216 31.03 17.57 -14.21
CA THR A 216 30.42 18.90 -14.21
C THR A 216 29.01 18.84 -14.79
N TYR A 217 28.88 18.20 -15.94
CA TYR A 217 27.62 17.90 -16.60
C TYR A 217 27.61 16.45 -17.10
N HIS A 218 26.40 15.92 -17.25
CA HIS A 218 26.13 14.66 -17.93
C HIS A 218 25.23 14.93 -19.14
N PHE A 219 25.74 14.75 -20.34
CA PHE A 219 24.95 14.86 -21.56
C PHE A 219 24.26 13.53 -21.88
N SER A 220 22.93 13.54 -21.94
CA SER A 220 22.16 12.39 -22.37
C SER A 220 21.63 12.61 -23.78
N ASN A 221 21.59 11.58 -24.63
CA ASN A 221 20.97 11.65 -25.96
C ASN A 221 19.42 11.58 -25.88
N SER A 222 18.85 12.13 -24.81
CA SER A 222 17.43 12.23 -24.58
C SER A 222 16.87 13.57 -25.01
N ASN A 223 15.61 13.59 -25.47
CA ASN A 223 14.91 14.83 -25.80
C ASN A 223 13.61 14.93 -24.98
N PRO A 224 13.43 15.98 -24.15
CA PRO A 224 12.28 16.07 -23.23
C PRO A 224 10.93 16.23 -23.94
N TYR A 225 10.92 16.63 -25.22
CA TYR A 225 9.69 16.74 -26.03
C TYR A 225 9.33 15.43 -26.74
N LEU A 226 10.29 14.50 -26.84
CA LEU A 226 10.10 13.18 -27.44
C LEU A 226 9.86 12.12 -26.36
N GLU A 227 10.62 12.15 -25.27
CA GLU A 227 10.67 11.07 -24.28
C GLU A 227 9.62 11.16 -23.17
N PHE A 228 9.61 10.14 -22.30
CA PHE A 228 8.90 10.18 -21.03
C PHE A 228 9.47 11.27 -20.13
N VAL A 229 8.59 12.13 -19.62
CA VAL A 229 8.97 13.19 -18.70
C VAL A 229 9.35 12.56 -17.36
N ILE A 230 10.56 12.87 -16.89
CA ILE A 230 11.04 12.43 -15.59
C ILE A 230 11.62 13.60 -14.79
N PRO A 231 11.59 13.55 -13.45
CA PRO A 231 12.37 14.46 -12.63
C PRO A 231 13.86 14.34 -12.95
N THR A 232 14.51 15.47 -13.19
CA THR A 232 15.94 15.53 -13.50
C THR A 232 16.59 16.69 -12.75
N ILE A 233 17.91 16.72 -12.74
CA ILE A 233 18.71 17.75 -12.05
C ILE A 233 19.48 18.59 -13.08
N PRO A 234 19.87 19.84 -12.77
CA PRO A 234 20.61 20.70 -13.70
C PRO A 234 21.93 20.11 -14.23
N LYS A 235 22.51 19.13 -13.52
CA LYS A 235 23.69 18.38 -13.98
C LYS A 235 23.41 17.52 -15.21
N VAL A 236 22.21 16.97 -15.35
CA VAL A 236 21.81 16.08 -16.45
C VAL A 236 21.18 16.93 -17.54
N VAL A 237 21.89 17.06 -18.66
CA VAL A 237 21.52 17.94 -19.77
C VAL A 237 21.09 17.09 -20.97
N PRO A 238 19.79 17.09 -21.32
CA PRO A 238 19.29 16.34 -22.47
C PRO A 238 19.62 17.06 -23.78
N ILE A 239 20.44 16.43 -24.63
CA ILE A 239 20.87 16.96 -25.93
C ILE A 239 20.41 16.07 -27.11
N GLY A 240 19.35 15.29 -26.92
CA GLY A 240 18.78 14.42 -27.94
C GLY A 240 18.31 15.20 -29.17
N GLY A 241 18.70 14.72 -30.35
CA GLY A 241 18.43 15.40 -31.62
C GLY A 241 19.52 16.36 -32.07
N TYR A 242 20.64 16.44 -31.36
CA TYR A 242 21.78 17.30 -31.71
C TYR A 242 22.31 17.12 -33.14
N THR A 243 22.26 15.90 -33.69
CA THR A 243 22.71 15.59 -35.05
C THR A 243 21.64 15.81 -36.11
N MET A 244 20.42 16.24 -35.74
CA MET A 244 19.29 16.39 -36.65
C MET A 244 19.31 17.76 -37.32
N GLU A 245 19.72 17.81 -38.59
CA GLU A 245 19.69 19.03 -39.42
C GLU A 245 18.84 18.85 -40.68
N TYR A 246 17.54 18.56 -40.50
CA TYR A 246 16.63 18.24 -41.62
C TYR A 246 16.50 19.34 -42.67
N LYS A 247 16.69 20.61 -42.31
CA LYS A 247 16.65 21.73 -43.26
C LYS A 247 17.83 21.76 -44.24
N LYS A 248 18.90 20.99 -43.98
CA LYS A 248 20.13 20.97 -44.79
C LYS A 248 20.41 19.60 -45.41
N VAL A 249 19.48 18.65 -45.32
CA VAL A 249 19.68 17.31 -45.86
C VAL A 249 19.71 17.37 -47.39
N PRO A 250 20.75 16.81 -48.05
CA PRO A 250 20.84 16.77 -49.50
C PRO A 250 19.65 16.04 -50.12
N ALA A 251 19.24 16.48 -51.31
CA ALA A 251 18.28 15.73 -52.12
C ALA A 251 18.80 14.32 -52.43
N VAL A 252 17.86 13.40 -52.67
CA VAL A 252 18.20 12.05 -53.14
C VAL A 252 18.88 12.11 -54.52
N SER A 253 19.66 11.08 -54.86
CA SER A 253 20.29 10.99 -56.19
C SER A 253 19.25 10.92 -57.32
N GLU A 254 19.64 11.27 -58.55
CA GLU A 254 18.74 11.18 -59.71
C GLU A 254 18.17 9.77 -59.93
N GLU A 255 18.98 8.74 -59.66
CA GLU A 255 18.56 7.34 -59.73
C GLU A 255 17.46 7.05 -58.69
N MET A 256 17.67 7.49 -57.45
CA MET A 256 16.71 7.31 -56.37
C MET A 256 15.43 8.11 -56.62
N ASP A 257 15.54 9.31 -57.18
CA ASP A 257 14.40 10.13 -57.57
C ASP A 257 13.49 9.40 -58.57
N LYS A 258 14.09 8.77 -59.59
CA LYS A 258 13.36 7.93 -60.56
C LYS A 258 12.66 6.76 -59.87
N ILE A 259 13.37 6.03 -58.99
CA ILE A 259 12.81 4.90 -58.24
C ILE A 259 11.61 5.33 -57.39
N LEU A 260 11.73 6.44 -56.66
CA LEU A 260 10.66 7.00 -55.84
C LEU A 260 9.47 7.48 -56.68
N GLY A 261 9.68 7.84 -57.94
CA GLY A 261 8.64 8.24 -58.89
C GLY A 261 7.86 7.10 -59.55
N LEU A 262 8.30 5.85 -59.42
CA LEU A 262 7.67 4.70 -60.09
C LEU A 262 6.23 4.42 -59.63
N ARG A 263 5.91 4.77 -58.38
CA ARG A 263 4.63 4.44 -57.73
C ARG A 263 4.18 5.57 -56.81
N PRO A 264 2.89 5.64 -56.41
CA PRO A 264 2.36 6.73 -55.59
C PRO A 264 3.03 6.89 -54.22
N HIS A 265 3.47 5.77 -53.62
CA HIS A 265 4.03 5.72 -52.28
C HIS A 265 5.29 4.87 -52.26
N ALA A 266 6.26 5.30 -51.44
CA ALA A 266 7.43 4.52 -51.10
C ALA A 266 7.47 4.18 -49.61
N VAL A 267 8.00 3.00 -49.29
CA VAL A 267 8.24 2.53 -47.93
C VAL A 267 9.71 2.18 -47.80
N TYR A 268 10.38 2.80 -46.84
CA TYR A 268 11.77 2.50 -46.53
C TYR A 268 11.84 1.41 -45.45
N ILE A 269 12.79 0.48 -45.55
CA ILE A 269 12.96 -0.63 -44.60
C ILE A 269 14.43 -0.74 -44.21
N SER A 270 14.72 -0.60 -42.91
CA SER A 270 16.08 -0.72 -42.37
C SER A 270 16.07 -1.19 -40.92
N TYR A 271 16.70 -2.34 -40.67
CA TYR A 271 16.84 -2.93 -39.34
C TYR A 271 18.18 -2.61 -38.65
N GLY A 272 18.89 -1.59 -39.14
CA GLY A 272 20.14 -1.09 -38.55
C GLY A 272 21.39 -1.73 -39.16
N SER A 273 22.50 -1.66 -38.43
CA SER A 273 23.82 -2.14 -38.87
C SER A 273 24.36 -3.33 -38.07
N MET A 274 23.71 -3.68 -36.95
CA MET A 274 24.16 -4.75 -36.04
C MET A 274 23.42 -6.07 -36.28
N VAL A 275 22.12 -6.01 -36.57
CA VAL A 275 21.30 -7.16 -36.92
C VAL A 275 20.92 -7.00 -38.39
N LEU A 276 21.52 -7.83 -39.24
CA LEU A 276 21.48 -7.65 -40.69
C LEU A 276 20.22 -8.29 -41.27
N SER A 277 19.62 -7.67 -42.28
CA SER A 277 18.46 -8.21 -42.99
C SER A 277 18.79 -9.54 -43.69
N LYS A 278 20.04 -9.69 -44.16
CA LYS A 278 20.49 -10.95 -44.78
C LYS A 278 20.45 -12.16 -43.85
N ASP A 279 20.55 -11.92 -42.54
CA ASP A 279 20.57 -12.95 -41.51
C ASP A 279 19.16 -13.30 -40.99
N MET A 280 18.10 -12.74 -41.59
CA MET A 280 16.72 -13.16 -41.31
C MET A 280 16.55 -14.66 -41.59
N PRO A 281 15.79 -15.40 -40.77
CA PRO A 281 15.34 -16.75 -41.11
C PRO A 281 14.58 -16.80 -42.44
N ASP A 282 14.61 -17.94 -43.14
CA ASP A 282 14.01 -18.08 -44.48
C ASP A 282 12.49 -17.83 -44.47
N ASP A 283 11.78 -18.23 -43.42
CA ASP A 283 10.36 -17.96 -43.23
C ASP A 283 10.07 -16.45 -43.06
N TYR A 284 11.00 -15.70 -42.45
CA TYR A 284 10.90 -14.25 -42.31
C TYR A 284 11.12 -13.59 -43.68
N LYS A 285 12.16 -14.01 -44.42
CA LYS A 285 12.43 -13.52 -45.78
C LYS A 285 11.23 -13.79 -46.70
N LEU A 286 10.67 -15.00 -46.67
CA LEU A 286 9.50 -15.38 -47.46
C LEU A 286 8.27 -14.55 -47.10
N SER A 287 8.07 -14.29 -45.80
CA SER A 287 6.98 -13.43 -45.32
C SER A 287 7.10 -12.00 -45.86
N MET A 288 8.29 -11.40 -45.82
CA MET A 288 8.55 -10.07 -46.40
C MET A 288 8.30 -10.07 -47.92
N ILE A 289 8.71 -11.10 -48.65
CA ILE A 289 8.44 -11.25 -50.09
C ILE A 289 6.93 -11.27 -50.38
N ASN A 290 6.14 -12.00 -49.58
CA ASN A 290 4.69 -12.05 -49.74
C ASN A 290 4.02 -10.70 -49.43
N LEU A 291 4.50 -9.98 -48.41
CA LEU A 291 4.08 -8.61 -48.10
C LEU A 291 4.33 -7.66 -49.28
N PHE A 292 5.49 -7.75 -49.92
CA PHE A 292 5.82 -6.91 -51.08
C PHE A 292 4.92 -7.20 -52.27
N LYS A 293 4.66 -8.49 -52.55
CA LYS A 293 3.75 -8.93 -53.62
C LYS A 293 2.32 -8.46 -53.39
N SER A 294 1.85 -8.40 -52.15
CA SER A 294 0.49 -7.92 -51.83
C SER A 294 0.31 -6.41 -52.00
N HIS A 295 1.40 -5.64 -52.12
CA HIS A 295 1.39 -4.18 -52.28
C HIS A 295 2.14 -3.75 -53.55
N SER A 296 1.77 -4.30 -54.71
CA SER A 296 2.42 -4.01 -56.00
C SER A 296 2.40 -2.54 -56.42
N ASN A 297 1.51 -1.73 -55.82
CA ASN A 297 1.40 -0.27 -55.98
C ASN A 297 2.28 0.55 -55.01
N VAL A 298 3.11 -0.09 -54.20
CA VAL A 298 4.07 0.57 -53.28
C VAL A 298 5.50 0.23 -53.69
N THR A 299 6.38 1.24 -53.74
CA THR A 299 7.82 1.03 -53.95
C THR A 299 8.49 0.76 -52.60
N PHE A 300 9.11 -0.40 -52.44
CA PHE A 300 9.85 -0.76 -51.23
C PHE A 300 11.36 -0.54 -51.44
N LEU A 301 11.97 0.20 -50.52
CA LEU A 301 13.42 0.39 -50.45
C LEU A 301 13.94 -0.41 -49.27
N TRP A 302 14.47 -1.62 -49.51
CA TRP A 302 14.88 -2.52 -48.44
C TRP A 302 16.40 -2.60 -48.32
N LYS A 303 16.92 -2.09 -47.20
CA LYS A 303 18.34 -2.24 -46.86
C LYS A 303 18.66 -3.71 -46.64
N TYR A 304 19.46 -4.26 -47.53
CA TYR A 304 19.83 -5.67 -47.58
C TYR A 304 21.32 -5.83 -47.89
N GLU A 305 22.04 -6.48 -46.99
CA GLU A 305 23.51 -6.49 -47.00
C GLU A 305 24.11 -7.37 -48.11
N ASP A 306 23.35 -8.33 -48.63
CA ASP A 306 23.78 -9.21 -49.71
C ASP A 306 22.73 -9.28 -50.85
N PRO A 307 22.63 -8.25 -51.70
CA PRO A 307 21.61 -8.20 -52.75
C PRO A 307 21.78 -9.27 -53.84
N GLU A 308 22.93 -9.93 -53.89
CA GLU A 308 23.23 -11.01 -54.85
C GLU A 308 22.88 -12.41 -54.32
N GLU A 309 22.36 -12.51 -53.09
CA GLU A 309 21.91 -13.79 -52.52
C GLU A 309 20.89 -14.47 -53.45
N GLU A 310 21.20 -15.69 -53.88
CA GLU A 310 20.43 -16.42 -54.90
C GLU A 310 18.94 -16.54 -54.54
N PHE A 311 18.63 -16.87 -53.29
CA PHE A 311 17.25 -16.99 -52.81
C PHE A 311 16.45 -15.69 -52.96
N ILE A 312 17.06 -14.56 -52.59
CA ILE A 312 16.44 -13.23 -52.67
C ILE A 312 16.28 -12.82 -54.13
N ARG A 313 17.35 -12.90 -54.92
CA ARG A 313 17.35 -12.50 -56.32
C ARG A 313 16.27 -13.22 -57.15
N ASN A 314 16.03 -14.50 -56.87
CA ASN A 314 15.03 -15.30 -57.58
C ASN A 314 13.59 -15.06 -57.11
N SER A 315 13.39 -14.43 -55.95
CA SER A 315 12.07 -14.36 -55.30
C SER A 315 11.51 -12.94 -55.16
N ILE A 316 12.36 -11.92 -55.28
CA ILE A 316 11.99 -10.52 -55.02
C ILE A 316 11.12 -9.94 -56.16
N PRO A 317 9.99 -9.26 -55.86
CA PRO A 317 9.15 -8.65 -56.89
C PRO A 317 9.69 -7.30 -57.41
N GLU A 318 9.25 -6.87 -58.59
CA GLU A 318 9.69 -5.64 -59.28
C GLU A 318 9.43 -4.33 -58.50
N ASN A 319 8.63 -4.38 -57.44
CA ASN A 319 8.35 -3.22 -56.61
C ASN A 319 9.31 -3.06 -55.43
N VAL A 320 10.37 -3.86 -55.36
CA VAL A 320 11.38 -3.80 -54.29
C VAL A 320 12.75 -3.49 -54.88
N HIS A 321 13.44 -2.54 -54.26
CA HIS A 321 14.80 -2.16 -54.59
C HIS A 321 15.70 -2.44 -53.39
N LEU A 322 16.75 -3.24 -53.63
CA LEU A 322 17.72 -3.64 -52.61
C LEU A 322 18.98 -2.79 -52.72
N SER A 323 19.54 -2.42 -51.57
CA SER A 323 20.88 -1.83 -51.50
C SER A 323 21.51 -2.16 -50.16
N LYS A 324 22.84 -2.29 -50.16
CA LYS A 324 23.65 -2.41 -48.92
C LYS A 324 23.53 -1.16 -48.06
N TRP A 325 23.35 0.00 -48.70
CA TRP A 325 23.25 1.28 -48.03
C TRP A 325 22.29 2.22 -48.76
N PHE A 326 21.49 2.94 -47.99
CA PHE A 326 20.61 4.00 -48.49
C PHE A 326 20.92 5.31 -47.76
N PRO A 327 20.77 6.48 -48.41
CA PRO A 327 20.87 7.78 -47.75
C PRO A 327 19.62 8.02 -46.88
N GLN A 328 19.57 7.38 -45.70
CA GLN A 328 18.40 7.32 -44.81
C GLN A 328 17.81 8.70 -44.52
N GLN A 329 18.64 9.69 -44.16
CA GLN A 329 18.17 11.05 -43.87
C GLN A 329 17.48 11.70 -45.07
N SER A 330 18.06 11.57 -46.27
CA SER A 330 17.48 12.09 -47.52
C SER A 330 16.18 11.40 -47.88
N LEU A 331 16.10 10.07 -47.70
CA LEU A 331 14.87 9.32 -47.93
C LEU A 331 13.76 9.72 -46.95
N LEU A 332 14.09 9.85 -45.65
CA LEU A 332 13.13 10.28 -44.65
C LEU A 332 12.69 11.73 -44.84
N ALA A 333 13.50 12.58 -45.47
CA ALA A 333 13.09 13.94 -45.84
C ALA A 333 12.16 13.99 -47.07
N ASP A 334 12.18 12.97 -47.94
CA ASP A 334 11.38 12.94 -49.17
C ASP A 334 9.89 12.68 -48.88
N LYS A 335 9.00 13.44 -49.53
CA LYS A 335 7.55 13.36 -49.31
C LYS A 335 6.90 12.09 -49.86
N ARG A 336 7.54 11.42 -50.83
CA ARG A 336 7.07 10.17 -51.45
C ARG A 336 7.27 8.97 -50.54
N VAL A 337 8.29 9.01 -49.67
CA VAL A 337 8.46 8.02 -48.60
C VAL A 337 7.40 8.28 -47.54
N LYS A 338 6.39 7.41 -47.45
CA LYS A 338 5.23 7.59 -46.56
C LYS A 338 5.39 6.89 -45.22
N LEU A 339 6.18 5.82 -45.17
CA LEU A 339 6.34 4.99 -43.98
C LEU A 339 7.76 4.46 -43.89
N PHE A 340 8.26 4.34 -42.66
CA PHE A 340 9.52 3.67 -42.36
C PHE A 340 9.26 2.39 -41.56
N ILE A 341 9.78 1.25 -42.01
CA ILE A 341 9.82 0.02 -41.23
C ILE A 341 11.23 -0.09 -40.64
N THR A 342 11.33 -0.09 -39.32
CA THR A 342 12.63 -0.04 -38.64
C THR A 342 12.69 -0.88 -37.38
N HIS A 343 13.89 -1.28 -36.98
CA HIS A 343 14.13 -1.88 -35.67
C HIS A 343 13.94 -0.94 -34.47
N GLY A 344 13.92 0.39 -34.67
CA GLY A 344 13.76 1.35 -33.56
C GLY A 344 15.04 1.68 -32.81
N GLY A 345 16.21 1.58 -33.44
CA GLY A 345 17.45 2.13 -32.88
C GLY A 345 17.32 3.64 -32.61
N LEU A 346 18.03 4.15 -31.59
CA LEU A 346 17.85 5.53 -31.11
C LEU A 346 18.11 6.59 -32.20
N GLY A 347 19.15 6.41 -33.01
CA GLY A 347 19.46 7.32 -34.13
C GLY A 347 18.32 7.38 -35.15
N SER A 348 17.85 6.23 -35.64
CA SER A 348 16.71 6.13 -36.54
C SER A 348 15.40 6.66 -35.93
N THR A 349 15.21 6.47 -34.63
CA THR A 349 14.06 7.00 -33.88
C THR A 349 14.06 8.53 -33.88
N MET A 350 15.21 9.14 -33.62
CA MET A 350 15.37 10.59 -33.65
C MET A 350 15.17 11.14 -35.06
N GLU A 351 15.78 10.50 -36.06
CA GLU A 351 15.63 10.87 -37.47
C GLU A 351 14.16 10.86 -37.91
N LEU A 352 13.46 9.77 -37.63
CA LEU A 352 12.04 9.64 -37.91
C LEU A 352 11.20 10.74 -37.24
N ALA A 353 11.45 11.01 -35.96
CA ALA A 353 10.70 11.98 -35.18
C ALA A 353 10.85 13.41 -35.75
N TYR A 354 12.05 13.80 -36.19
CA TYR A 354 12.29 15.11 -36.79
C TYR A 354 11.84 15.19 -38.26
N ALA A 355 11.82 14.06 -38.98
CA ALA A 355 11.43 13.97 -40.39
C ALA A 355 9.92 13.97 -40.64
N ALA A 356 9.09 13.99 -39.59
CA ALA A 356 7.64 13.87 -39.69
C ALA A 356 7.18 12.57 -40.39
N LYS A 357 7.80 11.42 -40.08
CA LYS A 357 7.44 10.14 -40.70
C LYS A 357 6.75 9.19 -39.73
N PRO A 358 5.63 8.57 -40.13
CA PRO A 358 5.11 7.40 -39.45
C PRO A 358 6.05 6.19 -39.56
N ALA A 359 5.95 5.25 -38.63
CA ALA A 359 6.70 3.99 -38.71
C ALA A 359 6.03 2.75 -38.11
N ILE A 360 6.37 1.61 -38.69
CA ILE A 360 6.24 0.31 -38.04
C ILE A 360 7.59 0.01 -37.41
N VAL A 361 7.62 -0.06 -36.08
CA VAL A 361 8.86 -0.34 -35.34
C VAL A 361 8.85 -1.79 -34.87
N THR A 362 9.85 -2.57 -35.26
CA THR A 362 10.00 -3.98 -34.92
C THR A 362 11.26 -4.20 -34.07
N PRO A 363 11.17 -4.04 -32.73
CA PRO A 363 12.33 -4.16 -31.86
C PRO A 363 12.96 -5.55 -31.92
N LEU A 364 14.29 -5.61 -32.02
CA LEU A 364 15.06 -6.85 -32.08
C LEU A 364 15.81 -7.12 -30.77
N PHE A 365 16.42 -6.09 -30.16
CA PHE A 365 17.21 -6.21 -28.92
C PHE A 365 17.43 -4.89 -28.16
N ALA A 366 18.03 -4.98 -26.97
CA ALA A 366 18.54 -3.85 -26.17
C ALA A 366 17.49 -2.74 -25.89
N ASP A 367 17.81 -1.50 -26.23
CA ASP A 367 17.02 -0.28 -25.98
C ASP A 367 15.85 -0.10 -26.97
N GLN A 368 15.85 -0.84 -28.08
CA GLN A 368 14.87 -0.69 -29.15
C GLN A 368 13.41 -0.82 -28.70
N PRO A 369 13.03 -1.76 -27.80
CA PRO A 369 11.65 -1.83 -27.31
C PRO A 369 11.22 -0.56 -26.56
N THR A 370 12.14 0.04 -25.81
CA THR A 370 11.90 1.29 -25.08
C THR A 370 11.76 2.47 -26.05
N ASN A 371 12.64 2.56 -27.05
CA ASN A 371 12.56 3.58 -28.11
C ASN A 371 11.23 3.49 -28.89
N ALA A 372 10.77 2.27 -29.17
CA ALA A 372 9.50 2.04 -29.85
C ALA A 372 8.31 2.60 -29.04
N LYS A 373 8.33 2.44 -27.71
CA LYS A 373 7.32 3.03 -26.82
C LYS A 373 7.38 4.55 -26.75
N ILE A 374 8.60 5.10 -26.72
CA ILE A 374 8.83 6.54 -26.76
C ILE A 374 8.16 7.16 -27.99
N LEU A 375 8.22 6.51 -29.15
CA LEU A 375 7.56 6.97 -30.37
C LEU A 375 6.05 6.69 -30.38
N SER A 376 5.64 5.47 -30.03
CA SER A 376 4.25 5.02 -30.16
C SER A 376 3.26 5.87 -29.35
N ARG A 377 3.68 6.36 -28.17
CA ARG A 377 2.85 7.27 -27.35
C ARG A 377 2.50 8.60 -28.01
N HIS A 378 3.21 9.01 -29.06
CA HIS A 378 2.88 10.19 -29.85
C HIS A 378 1.84 9.89 -30.94
N GLY A 379 1.48 8.63 -31.16
CA GLY A 379 0.44 8.21 -32.10
C GLY A 379 0.90 8.07 -33.56
N SER A 380 2.18 8.31 -33.87
CA SER A 380 2.74 8.17 -35.22
C SER A 380 3.30 6.78 -35.54
N VAL A 381 3.42 5.91 -34.53
CA VAL A 381 4.15 4.65 -34.62
C VAL A 381 3.36 3.49 -34.03
N GLU A 382 3.43 2.36 -34.73
CA GLU A 382 2.92 1.06 -34.29
C GLU A 382 4.09 0.12 -33.98
N VAL A 383 4.04 -0.55 -32.82
CA VAL A 383 5.07 -1.50 -32.41
C VAL A 383 4.68 -2.90 -32.91
N TYR A 384 5.56 -3.50 -33.70
CA TYR A 384 5.38 -4.82 -34.30
C TYR A 384 6.30 -5.84 -33.62
N SER A 385 5.77 -7.00 -33.24
CA SER A 385 6.60 -8.03 -32.63
C SER A 385 7.47 -8.69 -33.69
N LYS A 386 8.76 -8.91 -33.39
CA LYS A 386 9.64 -9.69 -34.27
C LYS A 386 9.13 -11.12 -34.49
N HIS A 387 8.42 -11.68 -33.51
CA HIS A 387 7.80 -13.01 -33.59
C HIS A 387 6.59 -13.06 -34.53
N ASP A 388 6.03 -11.91 -34.89
CA ASP A 388 4.93 -11.80 -35.84
C ASP A 388 5.42 -11.64 -37.30
N ILE A 389 6.73 -11.49 -37.55
CA ILE A 389 7.27 -11.32 -38.91
C ILE A 389 6.83 -12.44 -39.85
N PRO A 390 6.82 -13.74 -39.45
CA PRO A 390 6.31 -14.83 -40.32
C PRO A 390 4.86 -14.67 -40.78
N ASN A 391 4.05 -13.83 -40.11
CA ASN A 391 2.66 -13.57 -40.47
C ASN A 391 2.55 -12.34 -41.39
N TRP A 392 2.88 -12.51 -42.67
CA TRP A 392 2.84 -11.42 -43.65
C TRP A 392 1.47 -10.73 -43.75
N LYS A 393 0.37 -11.45 -43.53
CA LYS A 393 -1.00 -10.87 -43.58
C LYS A 393 -1.21 -9.83 -42.48
N LYS A 394 -0.77 -10.16 -41.25
CA LYS A 394 -0.84 -9.22 -40.12
C LYS A 394 -0.05 -7.95 -40.40
N GLN A 395 1.17 -8.08 -40.95
CA GLN A 395 1.98 -6.91 -41.32
C GLN A 395 1.37 -6.15 -42.51
N SER A 396 0.77 -6.86 -43.46
CA SER A 396 0.09 -6.30 -44.64
C SER A 396 -1.10 -5.43 -44.24
N ASP A 397 -1.95 -5.93 -43.33
CA ASP A 397 -3.10 -5.18 -42.81
C ASP A 397 -2.65 -3.92 -42.06
N LEU A 398 -1.58 -4.04 -41.25
CA LEU A 398 -1.00 -2.90 -40.54
C LEU A 398 -0.40 -1.86 -41.51
N LEU A 399 0.34 -2.31 -42.52
CA LEU A 399 0.92 -1.45 -43.55
C LEU A 399 -0.17 -0.67 -44.30
N SER A 400 -1.21 -1.38 -44.76
CA SER A 400 -2.36 -0.76 -45.43
C SER A 400 -3.06 0.26 -44.54
N LYS A 401 -3.30 -0.06 -43.27
CA LYS A 401 -3.88 0.86 -42.28
C LYS A 401 -3.03 2.12 -42.10
N MET A 402 -1.71 1.97 -41.92
CA MET A 402 -0.82 3.12 -41.68
C MET A 402 -0.59 4.00 -42.91
N LEU A 403 -0.68 3.44 -44.12
CA LEU A 403 -0.59 4.21 -45.36
C LEU A 403 -1.86 5.01 -45.66
N THR A 404 -3.01 4.62 -45.10
CA THR A 404 -4.32 5.21 -45.41
C THR A 404 -4.88 6.11 -44.30
N ASP A 405 -4.63 5.78 -43.03
CA ASP A 405 -5.12 6.55 -41.89
C ASP A 405 -4.22 7.76 -41.62
N GLU A 406 -4.71 8.95 -41.98
CA GLU A 406 -3.97 10.22 -41.83
C GLU A 406 -3.56 10.54 -40.39
N LYS A 407 -4.18 9.91 -39.37
CA LYS A 407 -3.84 10.18 -37.97
C LYS A 407 -2.35 9.96 -37.69
N TYR A 408 -1.74 8.94 -38.30
CA TYR A 408 -0.33 8.62 -38.06
C TYR A 408 0.56 9.73 -38.62
N GLN A 409 0.27 10.20 -39.83
CA GLN A 409 1.01 11.28 -40.48
C GLN A 409 0.79 12.61 -39.75
N ASN A 410 -0.44 12.93 -39.33
CA ASN A 410 -0.76 14.14 -38.58
C ASN A 410 -0.03 14.16 -37.22
N ALA A 411 0.01 13.02 -36.53
CA ALA A 411 0.75 12.87 -35.29
C ALA A 411 2.26 13.02 -35.49
N ALA A 412 2.81 12.42 -36.57
CA ALA A 412 4.23 12.56 -36.92
C ALA A 412 4.60 14.01 -37.24
N THR A 413 3.77 14.71 -38.01
CA THR A 413 3.96 16.14 -38.33
C THR A 413 3.95 16.99 -37.08
N ARG A 414 2.98 16.79 -36.19
CA ARG A 414 2.91 17.53 -34.92
C ARG A 414 4.17 17.35 -34.06
N LEU A 415 4.64 16.12 -33.92
CA LEU A 415 5.86 15.82 -33.16
C LEU A 415 7.09 16.51 -33.79
N ALA A 416 7.24 16.41 -35.11
CA ALA A 416 8.32 17.07 -35.82
C ALA A 416 8.26 18.61 -35.68
N GLU A 417 7.07 19.21 -35.72
CA GLU A 417 6.90 20.65 -35.51
C GLU A 417 7.37 21.06 -34.11
N ILE A 418 7.02 20.31 -33.07
CA ILE A 418 7.48 20.56 -31.70
C ILE A 418 9.01 20.47 -31.62
N LEU A 419 9.60 19.40 -32.19
CA LEU A 419 11.04 19.17 -32.14
C LEU A 419 11.84 20.21 -32.95
N ASN A 420 11.33 20.67 -34.09
CA ASN A 420 12.00 21.68 -34.91
C ASN A 420 11.86 23.12 -34.36
N HIS A 421 10.93 23.35 -33.42
CA HIS A 421 10.67 24.65 -32.81
C HIS A 421 10.92 24.65 -31.29
N GLN A 422 11.85 23.82 -30.81
CA GLN A 422 12.30 23.84 -29.42
C GLN A 422 12.83 25.25 -29.05
N PRO A 423 12.50 25.78 -27.86
CA PRO A 423 12.95 27.12 -27.44
C PRO A 423 14.48 27.28 -27.42
N ILE A 424 15.21 26.23 -27.07
CA ILE A 424 16.67 26.16 -27.13
C ILE A 424 17.02 24.91 -27.92
N SER A 425 17.87 25.03 -28.93
CA SER A 425 18.27 23.88 -29.72
C SER A 425 19.19 22.94 -28.92
N PRO A 426 19.15 21.62 -29.15
CA PRO A 426 20.11 20.69 -28.53
C PRO A 426 21.56 21.07 -28.79
N LYS A 427 21.85 21.68 -29.96
CA LYS A 427 23.18 22.19 -30.31
C LYS A 427 23.66 23.31 -29.40
N GLU A 428 22.77 24.25 -29.13
CA GLU A 428 23.03 25.38 -28.26
C GLU A 428 23.16 24.95 -26.80
N LEU A 429 22.33 24.01 -26.32
CA LEU A 429 22.47 23.42 -24.99
C LEU A 429 23.87 22.81 -24.79
N PHE A 430 24.27 21.93 -25.70
CA PHE A 430 25.60 21.30 -25.67
C PHE A 430 26.71 22.36 -25.63
N LEU A 431 26.71 23.32 -26.56
CA LEU A 431 27.79 24.30 -26.68
C LEU A 431 27.92 25.16 -25.42
N ARG A 432 26.80 25.72 -24.93
CA ARG A 432 26.79 26.58 -23.74
C ARG A 432 27.23 25.84 -22.49
N HIS A 433 26.83 24.58 -22.32
CA HIS A 433 27.24 23.79 -21.17
C HIS A 433 28.71 23.34 -21.26
N SER A 434 29.20 23.01 -22.45
CA SER A 434 30.62 22.73 -22.68
C SER A 434 31.50 23.93 -22.37
N GLU A 435 31.14 25.13 -22.86
CA GLU A 435 31.85 26.38 -22.57
C GLU A 435 31.81 26.75 -21.08
N ASN A 436 30.66 26.52 -20.44
CA ASN A 436 30.52 26.76 -19.01
C ASN A 436 31.43 25.83 -18.18
N ALA A 437 31.47 24.54 -18.50
CA ALA A 437 32.36 23.59 -17.83
C ALA A 437 33.84 23.91 -18.05
N ALA A 438 34.23 24.25 -19.29
CA ALA A 438 35.59 24.69 -19.60
C ALA A 438 36.00 25.93 -18.79
N ARG A 439 35.07 26.88 -18.61
CA ARG A 439 35.35 28.13 -17.89
C ARG A 439 35.47 27.98 -16.38
N PHE A 440 34.69 27.08 -15.79
CA PHE A 440 34.50 27.04 -14.33
C PHE A 440 34.97 25.74 -13.66
N GLY A 441 35.36 24.73 -14.42
CA GLY A 441 35.86 23.48 -13.86
C GLY A 441 34.74 22.60 -13.27
N ARG A 442 35.14 21.69 -12.38
CA ARG A 442 34.23 20.82 -11.61
C ARG A 442 33.26 21.64 -10.75
N MET A 443 31.98 21.27 -10.75
CA MET A 443 30.91 21.94 -9.99
C MET A 443 30.17 20.98 -9.05
N PRO A 444 30.73 20.65 -7.87
CA PRO A 444 30.10 19.72 -6.94
C PRO A 444 28.74 20.23 -6.42
N SER A 445 28.50 21.55 -6.43
CA SER A 445 27.24 22.18 -6.04
C SER A 445 26.04 21.80 -6.91
N LEU A 446 26.25 21.25 -8.12
CA LEU A 446 25.18 20.72 -8.97
C LEU A 446 24.73 19.32 -8.57
N THR A 447 25.32 18.75 -7.52
CA THR A 447 25.03 17.41 -7.02
C THR A 447 24.17 17.50 -5.76
N PRO A 448 22.94 16.97 -5.76
CA PRO A 448 22.10 17.01 -4.57
C PRO A 448 22.61 16.07 -3.48
N PHE A 449 22.39 16.43 -2.21
CA PHE A 449 22.69 15.58 -1.05
C PHE A 449 21.85 14.28 -1.03
N ALA A 450 20.71 14.27 -1.74
CA ALA A 450 19.84 13.09 -1.88
C ALA A 450 20.57 11.82 -2.34
N LYS A 451 21.73 11.94 -3.00
CA LYS A 451 22.56 10.80 -3.39
C LYS A 451 23.19 10.03 -2.22
N ASP A 452 23.45 10.73 -1.11
CA ASP A 452 24.14 10.19 0.07
C ASP A 452 23.11 9.66 1.09
N MET A 453 21.82 9.94 0.86
CA MET A 453 20.73 9.43 1.67
C MET A 453 20.55 7.91 1.48
N GLY A 454 20.31 7.21 2.59
CA GLY A 454 19.87 5.82 2.55
C GLY A 454 18.42 5.68 2.07
N PHE A 455 18.00 4.46 1.76
CA PHE A 455 16.62 4.17 1.35
C PHE A 455 15.57 4.64 2.38
N VAL A 456 15.85 4.48 3.67
CA VAL A 456 14.95 4.89 4.77
C VAL A 456 14.80 6.41 4.80
N GLU A 457 15.91 7.14 4.78
CA GLU A 457 15.95 8.60 4.84
C GLU A 457 15.32 9.23 3.59
N PHE A 458 15.67 8.74 2.39
CA PHE A 458 15.16 9.28 1.13
C PHE A 458 13.61 9.22 1.05
N TYR A 459 13.00 8.15 1.59
CA TYR A 459 11.55 7.98 1.64
C TYR A 459 10.91 8.40 2.97
N ASN A 460 11.68 8.95 3.91
CA ASN A 460 11.24 9.35 5.25
C ASN A 460 10.48 8.22 6.00
N LEU A 461 10.89 6.96 5.82
CA LEU A 461 10.20 5.81 6.39
C LEU A 461 10.30 5.78 7.93
N ASP A 462 11.40 6.29 8.46
CA ASP A 462 11.63 6.53 9.87
C ASP A 462 10.62 7.55 10.43
N ILE A 463 10.44 8.70 9.77
CA ILE A 463 9.46 9.72 10.18
C ILE A 463 8.03 9.17 10.12
N ILE A 464 7.70 8.40 9.08
CA ILE A 464 6.38 7.74 8.96
C ILE A 464 6.18 6.75 10.11
N ALA A 465 7.18 5.93 10.42
CA ALA A 465 7.11 4.98 11.52
C ALA A 465 6.91 5.68 12.88
N TYR A 466 7.65 6.77 13.14
CA TYR A 466 7.45 7.60 14.35
C TYR A 466 6.05 8.22 14.40
N SER A 467 5.53 8.69 13.26
CA SER A 467 4.19 9.29 13.17
C SER A 467 3.10 8.27 13.45
N ILE A 468 3.23 7.04 12.93
CA ILE A 468 2.31 5.93 13.22
C ILE A 468 2.38 5.56 14.69
N LEU A 469 3.58 5.41 15.25
CA LEU A 469 3.76 5.09 16.66
C LEU A 469 3.12 6.15 17.57
N PHE A 470 3.33 7.43 17.26
CA PHE A 470 2.71 8.54 17.98
C PHE A 470 1.19 8.50 17.93
N LEU A 471 0.61 8.25 16.74
CA LEU A 471 -0.85 8.11 16.59
C LEU A 471 -1.39 6.93 17.41
N LEU A 472 -0.71 5.78 17.37
CA LEU A 472 -1.10 4.61 18.17
C LEU A 472 -1.03 4.89 19.68
N SER A 473 0.02 5.57 20.15
CA SER A 473 0.15 5.99 21.55
C SER A 473 -0.93 7.00 21.96
N ALA A 474 -1.26 7.96 21.09
CA ALA A 474 -2.32 8.94 21.35
C ALA A 474 -3.70 8.27 21.43
N VAL A 475 -4.00 7.34 20.50
CA VAL A 475 -5.24 6.55 20.53
C VAL A 475 -5.31 5.71 21.80
N TYR A 476 -4.23 5.03 22.17
CA TYR A 476 -4.16 4.27 23.42
C TYR A 476 -4.39 5.17 24.65
N GLY A 477 -3.73 6.32 24.73
CA GLY A 477 -3.92 7.29 25.81
C GLY A 477 -5.35 7.83 25.88
N ALA A 478 -6.01 8.06 24.74
CA ALA A 478 -7.42 8.45 24.69
C ALA A 478 -8.34 7.34 25.21
N ILE A 479 -8.08 6.08 24.84
CA ILE A 479 -8.83 4.90 25.34
C ILE A 479 -8.70 4.79 26.86
N GLU A 480 -7.48 4.88 27.40
CA GLU A 480 -7.23 4.81 28.85
C GLU A 480 -7.86 6.00 29.59
N THR A 481 -7.78 7.20 29.03
CA THR A 481 -8.43 8.39 29.61
C THR A 481 -9.95 8.23 29.63
N PHE A 482 -10.54 7.75 28.54
CA PHE A 482 -11.96 7.47 28.45
C PHE A 482 -12.39 6.38 29.44
N ALA A 483 -11.63 5.29 29.55
CA ALA A 483 -11.86 4.24 30.53
C ALA A 483 -11.74 4.77 31.97
N TYR A 484 -10.77 5.63 32.25
CA TYR A 484 -10.61 6.31 33.53
C TYR A 484 -11.80 7.21 33.87
N ILE A 485 -12.26 8.02 32.91
CA ILE A 485 -13.46 8.86 33.07
C ILE A 485 -14.70 8.00 33.34
N LEU A 486 -14.90 6.91 32.59
CA LEU A 486 -16.02 5.98 32.83
C LEU A 486 -15.97 5.34 34.23
N ARG A 487 -14.79 4.92 34.69
CA ARG A 487 -14.61 4.40 36.07
C ARG A 487 -14.97 5.47 37.10
N ARG A 488 -14.58 6.73 36.86
CA ARG A 488 -14.85 7.85 37.77
C ARG A 488 -16.32 8.26 37.79
N ILE A 489 -17.02 8.22 36.64
CA ILE A 489 -18.47 8.47 36.56
C ILE A 489 -19.27 7.38 37.31
N ARG A 490 -18.79 6.13 37.32
CA ARG A 490 -19.44 5.02 38.04
C ARG A 490 -19.22 5.02 39.56
N ALA A 491 -18.28 5.81 40.07
CA ALA A 491 -18.03 5.95 41.50
C ALA A 491 -18.74 7.21 42.05
N ARG A 492 -19.76 7.01 42.89
CA ARG A 492 -20.49 8.11 43.54
C ARG A 492 -19.99 8.28 44.96
N LYS A 493 -19.50 9.48 45.30
CA LYS A 493 -19.17 9.88 46.67
C LYS A 493 -20.21 10.89 47.15
N ASP A 494 -20.98 10.51 48.17
CA ASP A 494 -21.97 11.40 48.78
C ASP A 494 -21.27 12.47 49.66
N GLU A 495 -21.93 13.61 49.92
CA GLU A 495 -21.39 14.74 50.70
C GLU A 495 -20.88 14.36 52.09
N ASP A 496 -21.41 13.27 52.63
CA ASP A 496 -21.04 12.76 53.93
C ASP A 496 -19.99 11.65 53.88
N GLY A 497 -19.37 11.41 52.72
CA GLY A 497 -18.19 10.55 52.58
C GLY A 497 -18.50 9.06 52.38
N LEU A 498 -19.78 8.68 52.21
CA LEU A 498 -20.15 7.35 51.74
C LEU A 498 -19.76 7.19 50.27
N GLU A 499 -18.92 6.23 49.94
CA GLU A 499 -18.52 5.94 48.57
C GLU A 499 -19.19 4.65 48.09
N VAL A 500 -19.99 4.74 47.01
CA VAL A 500 -20.69 3.60 46.42
C VAL A 500 -20.17 3.37 45.00
N THR A 501 -19.65 2.18 44.76
CA THR A 501 -19.20 1.73 43.43
C THR A 501 -20.06 0.55 42.99
N ILE A 502 -20.82 0.72 41.91
CA ILE A 502 -21.61 -0.36 41.32
C ILE A 502 -20.66 -1.25 40.51
N THR A 503 -20.40 -2.46 41.01
CA THR A 503 -19.51 -3.43 40.37
C THR A 503 -20.21 -4.32 39.34
N LYS A 504 -21.51 -4.59 39.57
CA LYS A 504 -22.38 -5.26 38.61
C LYS A 504 -23.71 -4.52 38.59
N SER A 505 -23.96 -3.77 37.52
CA SER A 505 -25.25 -3.13 37.26
C SER A 505 -26.20 -4.10 36.56
N ILE A 506 -27.50 -3.91 36.78
CA ILE A 506 -28.56 -4.58 36.02
C ILE A 506 -29.12 -3.57 35.01
N ASP A 507 -29.45 -4.02 33.81
CA ASP A 507 -30.05 -3.15 32.79
C ASP A 507 -31.40 -2.60 33.30
N GLU A 508 -31.75 -1.36 32.95
CA GLU A 508 -33.00 -0.77 33.43
C GLU A 508 -34.24 -1.51 32.93
N SER A 509 -34.16 -2.16 31.77
CA SER A 509 -35.25 -2.99 31.23
C SER A 509 -35.47 -4.29 32.00
N GLU A 510 -34.46 -4.77 32.75
CA GLU A 510 -34.53 -5.98 33.58
C GLU A 510 -34.80 -5.66 35.06
N CYS A 511 -34.91 -4.38 35.41
CA CYS A 511 -35.11 -3.94 36.79
C CYS A 511 -36.57 -3.53 37.04
N ASP A 512 -37.42 -4.50 37.36
CA ASP A 512 -38.86 -4.30 37.60
C ASP A 512 -39.12 -3.27 38.71
N ILE A 513 -38.37 -3.34 39.81
CA ILE A 513 -38.49 -2.46 40.96
C ILE A 513 -37.12 -2.17 41.58
N LYS A 514 -36.87 -0.89 41.89
CA LYS A 514 -35.69 -0.42 42.64
C LYS A 514 -36.03 -0.35 44.12
N SER A 515 -35.07 -0.75 44.96
CA SER A 515 -35.23 -0.73 46.41
C SER A 515 -35.44 0.69 46.97
N ALA A 516 -36.35 0.82 47.93
CA ALA A 516 -36.71 2.06 48.58
C ALA A 516 -36.95 1.85 50.09
N GLY A 517 -37.06 2.95 50.84
CA GLY A 517 -37.36 2.89 52.27
C GLY A 517 -38.71 2.21 52.52
N GLY A 518 -38.75 1.29 53.48
CA GLY A 518 -39.92 0.48 53.82
C GLY A 518 -39.95 -0.90 53.16
N ASP A 519 -39.09 -1.17 52.17
CA ASP A 519 -39.02 -2.48 51.52
C ASP A 519 -38.35 -3.52 52.44
N LEU A 520 -38.85 -4.75 52.39
CA LEU A 520 -38.18 -5.91 52.96
C LEU A 520 -37.18 -6.43 51.92
N VAL A 521 -35.89 -6.41 52.26
CA VAL A 521 -34.80 -6.77 51.35
C VAL A 521 -34.00 -7.94 51.89
N ASP A 522 -33.62 -8.84 50.99
CA ASP A 522 -32.70 -9.93 51.27
C ASP A 522 -31.35 -9.61 50.67
N GLN A 523 -30.28 -9.74 51.47
CA GLN A 523 -28.92 -9.46 51.01
C GLN A 523 -27.96 -10.62 51.23
N TYR A 524 -26.98 -10.73 50.34
CA TYR A 524 -25.66 -11.27 50.68
C TYR A 524 -24.69 -10.12 50.88
N TYR A 525 -23.90 -10.17 51.95
CA TYR A 525 -22.91 -9.17 52.27
C TYR A 525 -21.61 -9.76 52.80
N ARG A 526 -20.53 -9.00 52.60
CA ARG A 526 -19.24 -9.13 53.28
C ARG A 526 -18.85 -7.76 53.81
N LEU A 527 -18.57 -7.65 55.10
CA LEU A 527 -18.10 -6.46 55.77
C LEU A 527 -16.68 -6.73 56.30
N ALA A 528 -15.74 -5.84 55.98
CA ALA A 528 -14.35 -5.93 56.41
C ALA A 528 -13.84 -4.58 56.96
N ASP A 529 -12.75 -4.61 57.71
CA ASP A 529 -12.02 -3.42 58.16
C ASP A 529 -11.02 -2.91 57.10
N GLU A 530 -10.21 -1.91 57.45
CA GLU A 530 -9.19 -1.34 56.55
C GLU A 530 -8.06 -2.29 56.16
N ASN A 531 -7.86 -3.37 56.92
CA ASN A 531 -6.85 -4.39 56.67
C ASN A 531 -7.43 -5.61 55.92
N ASP A 532 -8.64 -5.49 55.36
CA ASP A 532 -9.43 -6.55 54.72
C ASP A 532 -9.74 -7.74 55.67
N GLN A 533 -9.65 -7.51 56.99
CA GLN A 533 -10.09 -8.50 57.98
C GLN A 533 -11.61 -8.52 58.02
N GLU A 534 -12.19 -9.69 57.79
CA GLU A 534 -13.65 -9.85 57.78
C GLU A 534 -14.24 -9.65 59.18
N ILE A 535 -15.14 -8.68 59.29
CA ILE A 535 -15.94 -8.41 60.49
C ILE A 535 -17.21 -9.27 60.47
N GLY A 536 -17.80 -9.48 59.29
CA GLY A 536 -18.96 -10.36 59.13
C GLY A 536 -19.35 -10.60 57.68
N SER A 537 -19.81 -11.82 57.38
CA SER A 537 -20.29 -12.22 56.07
C SER A 537 -21.40 -13.27 56.18
N ASN A 538 -22.34 -13.23 55.25
CA ASN A 538 -23.35 -14.29 55.05
C ASN A 538 -23.29 -14.92 53.66
N PHE A 539 -22.23 -14.68 52.89
CA PHE A 539 -21.98 -15.46 51.67
C PHE A 539 -21.87 -16.96 52.02
N GLY A 540 -22.65 -17.80 51.33
CA GLY A 540 -22.74 -19.24 51.61
C GLY A 540 -23.69 -19.62 52.76
N LYS A 541 -24.41 -18.67 53.37
CA LYS A 541 -25.48 -18.90 54.37
C LYS A 541 -26.84 -18.48 53.81
N LYS A 542 -27.90 -18.47 54.63
CA LYS A 542 -29.19 -17.88 54.22
C LYS A 542 -29.04 -16.35 54.02
N PRO A 543 -29.73 -15.75 53.03
CA PRO A 543 -29.78 -14.30 52.88
C PRO A 543 -30.21 -13.61 54.17
N TYR A 544 -29.63 -12.46 54.45
CA TYR A 544 -29.99 -11.67 55.62
C TYR A 544 -31.13 -10.74 55.23
N THR A 545 -32.28 -10.91 55.88
CA THR A 545 -33.50 -10.13 55.60
C THR A 545 -33.63 -8.99 56.58
N PHE A 546 -33.87 -7.78 56.08
CA PHE A 546 -34.19 -6.62 56.93
C PHE A 546 -35.07 -5.61 56.17
N THR A 547 -35.66 -4.67 56.90
CA THR A 547 -36.48 -3.59 56.32
C THR A 547 -35.64 -2.32 56.14
N LEU A 548 -35.53 -1.85 54.89
CA LEU A 548 -34.81 -0.62 54.57
C LEU A 548 -35.44 0.59 55.28
N GLY A 549 -34.61 1.44 55.87
CA GLY A 549 -35.01 2.66 56.59
C GLY A 549 -35.55 2.42 58.00
N ARG A 550 -35.48 1.20 58.55
CA ARG A 550 -35.97 0.87 59.90
C ARG A 550 -34.87 0.69 60.96
N ASN A 551 -33.65 1.15 60.68
CA ASN A 551 -32.49 1.10 61.58
C ASN A 551 -32.16 -0.34 62.07
N GLN A 552 -32.35 -1.35 61.21
CA GLN A 552 -32.03 -2.75 61.53
C GLN A 552 -30.58 -3.12 61.18
N VAL A 553 -29.91 -2.33 60.33
CA VAL A 553 -28.48 -2.43 60.00
C VAL A 553 -27.79 -1.09 60.21
N ILE A 554 -26.46 -1.04 60.16
CA ILE A 554 -25.71 0.22 60.29
C ILE A 554 -26.11 1.21 59.18
N PRO A 555 -26.12 2.53 59.46
CA PRO A 555 -26.61 3.54 58.52
C PRO A 555 -25.98 3.49 57.12
N GLY A 556 -24.69 3.15 57.02
CA GLY A 556 -23.98 3.02 55.76
C GLY A 556 -24.50 1.87 54.88
N MET A 557 -24.83 0.73 55.48
CA MET A 557 -25.42 -0.41 54.77
C MET A 557 -26.82 -0.08 54.26
N ASP A 558 -27.67 0.49 55.13
CA ASP A 558 -29.05 0.86 54.78
C ASP A 558 -29.08 1.80 53.57
N ARG A 559 -28.24 2.83 53.59
CA ARG A 559 -28.15 3.81 52.51
C ARG A 559 -27.58 3.23 51.23
N ALA A 560 -26.52 2.43 51.34
CA ALA A 560 -25.88 1.84 50.17
C ALA A 560 -26.80 0.88 49.42
N MET A 561 -27.79 0.30 50.09
CA MET A 561 -28.76 -0.58 49.48
C MET A 561 -29.95 0.12 48.81
N ARG A 562 -30.10 1.45 48.93
CA ARG A 562 -31.20 2.19 48.28
C ARG A 562 -31.00 2.29 46.77
N GLY A 563 -32.09 2.14 46.01
CA GLY A 563 -32.08 2.19 44.56
C GLY A 563 -31.33 1.04 43.90
N MET A 564 -31.17 -0.11 44.58
CA MET A 564 -30.61 -1.33 44.02
C MET A 564 -31.67 -2.11 43.25
N CYS A 565 -31.26 -2.74 42.15
CA CYS A 565 -32.02 -3.76 41.45
C CYS A 565 -31.68 -5.16 41.98
N ILE A 566 -32.62 -6.11 41.91
CA ILE A 566 -32.37 -7.50 42.28
C ILE A 566 -31.21 -8.05 41.41
N GLY A 567 -30.20 -8.64 42.05
CA GLY A 567 -28.99 -9.15 41.40
C GLY A 567 -27.83 -8.15 41.26
N GLU A 568 -28.04 -6.87 41.56
CA GLU A 568 -27.01 -5.83 41.54
C GLU A 568 -25.97 -6.06 42.65
N ILE A 569 -24.69 -5.79 42.36
CA ILE A 569 -23.59 -5.90 43.35
C ILE A 569 -22.89 -4.55 43.50
N ARG A 570 -22.78 -4.07 44.75
CA ARG A 570 -22.10 -2.84 45.12
C ARG A 570 -20.90 -3.13 46.03
N LYS A 571 -19.82 -2.36 45.82
CA LYS A 571 -18.74 -2.18 46.79
C LYS A 571 -18.84 -0.79 47.39
N VAL A 572 -18.78 -0.70 48.71
CA VAL A 572 -19.13 0.48 49.47
C VAL A 572 -18.06 0.72 50.52
N ILE A 573 -17.59 1.97 50.61
CA ILE A 573 -16.73 2.42 51.71
C ILE A 573 -17.59 3.26 52.64
N ILE A 574 -17.83 2.74 53.84
CA ILE A 574 -18.67 3.34 54.86
C ILE A 574 -17.78 4.16 55.80
N PRO A 575 -17.93 5.50 55.86
CA PRO A 575 -17.16 6.32 56.79
C PRO A 575 -17.56 6.02 58.25
N PRO A 576 -16.67 6.26 59.23
CA PRO A 576 -16.88 5.89 60.64
C PRO A 576 -18.23 6.34 61.21
N LYS A 577 -18.66 7.57 60.87
CA LYS A 577 -19.94 8.16 61.34
C LYS A 577 -21.21 7.44 60.85
N LEU A 578 -21.10 6.61 59.82
CA LEU A 578 -22.18 5.77 59.29
C LEU A 578 -21.99 4.28 59.64
N GLY A 579 -20.94 3.96 60.41
CA GLY A 579 -20.59 2.63 60.90
C GLY A 579 -21.29 2.26 62.20
N PHE A 580 -20.60 1.50 63.06
CA PHE A 580 -21.12 1.10 64.36
C PHE A 580 -21.08 2.25 65.37
N ALA A 581 -22.17 2.45 66.12
CA ALA A 581 -22.31 3.56 67.07
C ALA A 581 -21.33 3.54 68.27
N GLN A 582 -20.63 2.42 68.49
CA GLN A 582 -19.65 2.23 69.58
C GLN A 582 -18.20 2.14 69.10
N ASP A 583 -17.94 2.34 67.80
CA ASP A 583 -16.59 2.24 67.27
C ASP A 583 -15.82 3.56 67.49
N THR A 584 -14.77 3.50 68.33
CA THR A 584 -13.91 4.65 68.68
C THR A 584 -12.63 4.68 67.85
N THR A 585 -12.42 3.72 66.94
CA THR A 585 -11.20 3.60 66.13
C THR A 585 -11.10 4.67 65.04
N GLY A 586 -12.24 5.23 64.61
CA GLY A 586 -12.30 6.23 63.55
C GLY A 586 -11.98 5.71 62.15
N GLN A 587 -12.05 4.39 61.93
CA GLN A 587 -11.70 3.75 60.66
C GLN A 587 -12.92 3.48 59.76
N PRO A 588 -12.78 3.53 58.43
CA PRO A 588 -13.86 3.21 57.50
C PRO A 588 -14.09 1.70 57.38
N LEU A 589 -15.32 1.30 57.04
CA LEU A 589 -15.69 -0.10 56.80
C LEU A 589 -15.86 -0.39 55.31
N TYR A 590 -15.46 -1.58 54.88
CA TYR A 590 -15.54 -2.03 53.49
C TYR A 590 -16.68 -3.04 53.35
N TYR A 591 -17.76 -2.61 52.70
CA TYR A 591 -19.00 -3.36 52.58
C TYR A 591 -19.26 -3.75 51.12
N THR A 592 -19.28 -5.06 50.85
CA THR A 592 -19.71 -5.61 49.55
C THR A 592 -21.09 -6.21 49.72
N VAL A 593 -22.05 -5.82 48.88
CA VAL A 593 -23.45 -6.26 48.97
C VAL A 593 -24.02 -6.68 47.63
N GLN A 594 -24.79 -7.75 47.64
CA GLN A 594 -25.67 -8.19 46.56
C GLN A 594 -27.13 -8.16 47.05
N LEU A 595 -28.01 -7.47 46.32
CA LEU A 595 -29.46 -7.55 46.57
C LEU A 595 -29.99 -8.85 45.97
N VAL A 596 -30.58 -9.71 46.80
CA VAL A 596 -31.03 -11.06 46.42
C VAL A 596 -32.53 -11.06 46.10
N ASN A 597 -33.32 -10.38 46.92
CA ASN A 597 -34.77 -10.32 46.77
C ASN A 597 -35.29 -9.00 47.34
N LEU A 598 -36.44 -8.57 46.84
CA LEU A 598 -37.10 -7.35 47.28
C LEU A 598 -38.62 -7.56 47.36
N PHE A 599 -39.19 -7.35 48.54
CA PHE A 599 -40.63 -7.36 48.76
C PHE A 599 -41.12 -6.01 49.26
N ARG A 600 -42.05 -5.41 48.50
CA ARG A 600 -42.75 -4.17 48.87
C ARG A 600 -44.19 -4.50 49.27
N ALA A 601 -44.54 -4.20 50.51
CA ALA A 601 -45.92 -4.38 50.98
C ALA A 601 -46.89 -3.48 50.18
N ASN A 602 -48.07 -4.00 49.86
CA ASN A 602 -49.10 -3.31 49.09
C ASN A 602 -50.41 -3.40 49.88
N PRO A 603 -50.65 -2.54 50.88
CA PRO A 603 -51.81 -2.66 51.74
C PRO A 603 -53.13 -2.57 50.95
N GLY A 604 -54.10 -3.38 51.33
CA GLY A 604 -55.42 -3.43 50.72
C GLY A 604 -56.52 -2.99 51.68
N GLU A 605 -57.74 -3.46 51.41
CA GLU A 605 -58.92 -3.09 52.19
C GLU A 605 -58.98 -3.83 53.53
N ARG A 606 -59.77 -3.27 54.45
CA ARG A 606 -60.15 -3.90 55.72
C ARG A 606 -61.66 -4.04 55.75
N TRP A 607 -62.16 -5.23 56.06
CA TRP A 607 -63.60 -5.48 56.15
C TRP A 607 -63.92 -6.50 57.25
N VAL A 608 -65.20 -6.59 57.60
CA VAL A 608 -65.72 -7.59 58.54
C VAL A 608 -66.77 -8.41 57.81
N THR A 609 -66.71 -9.74 57.91
CA THR A 609 -67.68 -10.63 57.26
C THR A 609 -69.01 -10.67 58.04
N GLU A 610 -70.07 -11.24 57.45
CA GLU A 610 -71.37 -11.41 58.14
C GLU A 610 -71.24 -12.25 59.43
N GLU A 611 -70.26 -13.15 59.47
CA GLU A 611 -69.89 -14.00 60.61
C GLU A 611 -69.04 -13.28 61.69
N GLY A 612 -68.75 -12.00 61.51
CA GLY A 612 -67.97 -11.20 62.46
C GLY A 612 -66.45 -11.37 62.39
N ILE A 613 -65.94 -12.01 61.33
CA ILE A 613 -64.50 -12.21 61.11
C ILE A 613 -63.91 -10.92 60.55
N GLN A 614 -62.90 -10.38 61.22
CA GLN A 614 -62.23 -9.15 60.78
C GLN A 614 -61.05 -9.50 59.88
N ILE A 615 -61.02 -8.97 58.66
CA ILE A 615 -59.94 -9.23 57.70
C ILE A 615 -59.30 -7.89 57.32
N GLU A 616 -57.99 -7.81 57.46
CA GLU A 616 -57.14 -6.74 56.95
C GLU A 616 -56.20 -7.31 55.88
N GLN A 617 -56.31 -6.83 54.66
CA GLN A 617 -55.39 -7.20 53.59
C GLN A 617 -54.07 -6.43 53.75
N THR A 618 -53.01 -7.11 54.20
CA THR A 618 -51.69 -6.50 54.44
C THR A 618 -50.81 -6.48 53.18
N HIS A 619 -51.11 -7.35 52.20
CA HIS A 619 -50.55 -7.29 50.87
C HIS A 619 -51.58 -7.78 49.85
N LYS A 620 -52.11 -6.87 49.03
CA LYS A 620 -53.03 -7.15 47.93
C LYS A 620 -52.28 -7.52 46.66
N ILE A 621 -52.87 -8.40 45.88
CA ILE A 621 -52.42 -8.75 44.52
C ILE A 621 -53.28 -7.97 43.52
N GLU A 622 -52.64 -7.44 42.47
CA GLU A 622 -53.34 -6.74 41.39
C GLU A 622 -54.41 -7.64 40.77
N ALA A 623 -55.57 -7.07 40.46
CA ALA A 623 -56.75 -7.84 40.06
C ALA A 623 -56.50 -8.72 38.81
N GLU A 624 -55.66 -8.24 37.89
CA GLU A 624 -55.29 -8.91 36.64
C GLU A 624 -54.38 -10.12 36.86
N LYS A 625 -53.59 -10.13 37.95
CA LYS A 625 -52.66 -11.22 38.31
C LYS A 625 -53.22 -12.13 39.40
N CYS A 626 -54.38 -11.78 39.96
CA CYS A 626 -54.96 -12.47 41.09
C CYS A 626 -55.58 -13.80 40.67
N ARG A 627 -54.90 -14.89 41.02
CA ARG A 627 -55.48 -16.25 40.99
C ARG A 627 -56.24 -16.48 42.29
N LYS A 628 -57.56 -16.25 42.28
CA LYS A 628 -58.44 -16.31 43.46
C LYS A 628 -58.66 -17.75 43.94
N ALA A 629 -58.60 -17.98 45.23
CA ALA A 629 -58.97 -19.24 45.86
C ALA A 629 -60.49 -19.42 45.88
N GLU A 630 -60.95 -20.62 45.50
CA GLU A 630 -62.36 -21.00 45.43
C GLU A 630 -62.59 -22.37 46.10
N ARG A 631 -63.87 -22.70 46.33
CA ARG A 631 -64.26 -23.94 47.00
C ARG A 631 -63.67 -25.19 46.33
N GLY A 632 -63.00 -26.01 47.13
CA GLY A 632 -62.37 -27.26 46.72
C GLY A 632 -60.94 -27.13 46.22
N ASP A 633 -60.41 -25.90 46.09
CA ASP A 633 -59.01 -25.68 45.78
C ASP A 633 -58.11 -26.13 46.93
N LYS A 634 -56.88 -26.55 46.59
CA LYS A 634 -55.87 -26.93 47.58
C LYS A 634 -55.01 -25.71 47.89
N ILE A 635 -55.05 -25.33 49.16
CA ILE A 635 -54.45 -24.14 49.73
C ILE A 635 -53.14 -24.52 50.41
N TYR A 636 -52.06 -23.84 50.08
CA TYR A 636 -50.80 -23.88 50.81
C TYR A 636 -50.68 -22.57 51.59
N GLN A 637 -50.97 -22.64 52.88
CA GLN A 637 -51.05 -21.49 53.76
C GLN A 637 -49.80 -21.41 54.65
N GLN A 638 -49.19 -20.23 54.71
CA GLN A 638 -48.34 -19.88 55.84
C GLN A 638 -49.16 -19.06 56.84
N TYR A 639 -49.01 -19.32 58.13
CA TYR A 639 -49.69 -18.56 59.16
C TYR A 639 -48.90 -18.43 60.46
N VAL A 640 -49.25 -17.41 61.23
CA VAL A 640 -48.89 -17.24 62.64
C VAL A 640 -50.18 -17.02 63.42
N LEU A 641 -50.43 -17.82 64.46
CA LEU A 641 -51.59 -17.74 65.34
C LEU A 641 -51.19 -17.21 66.72
N ARG A 642 -51.90 -16.18 67.18
CA ARG A 642 -51.78 -15.61 68.52
C ARG A 642 -53.12 -15.47 69.22
N LEU A 643 -53.08 -15.41 70.55
CA LEU A 643 -54.20 -14.96 71.39
C LEU A 643 -54.21 -13.43 71.51
N GLU A 644 -55.27 -12.89 72.12
CA GLU A 644 -55.47 -11.43 72.28
C GLU A 644 -54.34 -10.73 73.07
N ASP A 645 -53.68 -11.45 73.98
CA ASP A 645 -52.53 -10.97 74.74
C ASP A 645 -51.18 -11.10 73.99
N ASN A 646 -51.22 -11.39 72.69
CA ASN A 646 -50.09 -11.70 71.81
C ASN A 646 -49.35 -13.01 72.10
N THR A 647 -49.85 -13.87 72.99
CA THR A 647 -49.26 -15.20 73.22
C THR A 647 -49.26 -16.00 71.91
N LEU A 648 -48.08 -16.47 71.49
CA LEU A 648 -47.93 -17.32 70.32
C LEU A 648 -48.48 -18.71 70.60
N VAL A 649 -49.48 -19.13 69.84
CA VAL A 649 -50.07 -20.46 69.93
C VAL A 649 -49.38 -21.38 68.94
N ASP A 650 -49.39 -21.00 67.66
CA ASP A 650 -48.77 -21.81 66.60
C ASP A 650 -48.25 -20.95 65.43
N SER A 651 -47.33 -21.49 64.64
CA SER A 651 -46.79 -20.84 63.44
C SER A 651 -46.28 -21.88 62.44
N SER A 652 -46.75 -21.84 61.19
CA SER A 652 -46.24 -22.73 60.12
C SER A 652 -44.75 -22.51 59.83
N TYR A 653 -44.24 -21.29 60.02
CA TYR A 653 -42.82 -20.97 59.83
C TYR A 653 -41.89 -21.73 60.79
N SER A 654 -42.35 -22.12 61.98
CA SER A 654 -41.52 -22.89 62.93
C SER A 654 -41.28 -24.32 62.43
N ARG A 655 -42.21 -24.84 61.61
CA ARG A 655 -42.14 -26.15 60.95
C ARG A 655 -41.48 -26.12 59.58
N ASN A 656 -41.14 -24.92 59.09
CA ASN A 656 -40.47 -24.72 57.81
C ASN A 656 -41.21 -25.33 56.61
N ALA A 657 -42.55 -25.43 56.68
CA ALA A 657 -43.42 -25.92 55.61
C ALA A 657 -44.83 -25.31 55.75
N PRO A 658 -45.52 -24.97 54.64
CA PRO A 658 -46.89 -24.45 54.68
C PRO A 658 -47.86 -25.53 55.17
N PHE A 659 -48.94 -25.08 55.82
CA PHE A 659 -50.07 -25.94 56.15
C PHE A 659 -50.96 -26.09 54.91
N VAL A 660 -51.34 -27.34 54.58
CA VAL A 660 -52.00 -27.66 53.32
C VAL A 660 -53.37 -28.26 53.58
N PHE A 661 -54.42 -27.67 53.01
CA PHE A 661 -55.80 -28.13 53.16
C PHE A 661 -56.66 -27.79 51.94
N ARG A 662 -57.85 -28.37 51.83
CA ARG A 662 -58.86 -28.06 50.80
C ARG A 662 -59.85 -27.02 51.32
N LEU A 663 -59.99 -25.92 50.58
CA LEU A 663 -60.84 -24.79 50.97
C LEU A 663 -62.32 -25.17 50.98
N ARG A 664 -63.04 -24.77 52.04
CA ARG A 664 -64.48 -25.04 52.26
C ARG A 664 -64.80 -26.54 52.29
N ASN A 665 -63.88 -27.35 52.80
CA ASN A 665 -64.01 -28.81 52.94
C ASN A 665 -64.01 -29.29 54.41
N ARG A 666 -64.12 -28.37 55.38
CA ARG A 666 -64.07 -28.66 56.84
C ARG A 666 -62.76 -29.31 57.31
N GLU A 667 -61.66 -29.00 56.63
CA GLU A 667 -60.32 -29.45 57.01
C GLU A 667 -59.62 -28.49 57.99
N VAL A 668 -60.16 -27.28 58.16
CA VAL A 668 -59.73 -26.24 59.11
C VAL A 668 -60.95 -25.70 59.85
N ILE A 669 -60.72 -24.88 60.89
CA ILE A 669 -61.80 -24.14 61.56
C ILE A 669 -62.59 -23.29 60.56
N ASP A 670 -63.90 -23.18 60.75
CA ASP A 670 -64.81 -22.52 59.80
C ASP A 670 -64.40 -21.08 59.50
N GLY A 671 -63.90 -20.36 60.50
CA GLY A 671 -63.43 -18.99 60.32
C GLY A 671 -62.21 -18.87 59.41
N MET A 672 -61.34 -19.89 59.38
CA MET A 672 -60.20 -19.92 58.47
C MET A 672 -60.64 -20.19 57.03
N ASP A 673 -61.62 -21.09 56.85
CA ASP A 673 -62.25 -21.37 55.56
C ASP A 673 -62.92 -20.11 54.98
N ILE A 674 -63.55 -19.27 55.83
CA ILE A 674 -64.11 -17.98 55.42
C ILE A 674 -62.99 -16.97 55.10
N ALA A 675 -61.96 -16.90 55.94
CA ALA A 675 -60.90 -15.91 55.80
C ALA A 675 -60.00 -16.11 54.57
N MET A 676 -59.86 -17.36 54.11
CA MET A 676 -59.10 -17.71 52.91
C MET A 676 -59.95 -17.63 51.63
N ASP A 677 -61.27 -17.50 51.75
CA ASP A 677 -62.17 -17.38 50.61
C ASP A 677 -61.87 -16.13 49.79
N GLY A 678 -61.79 -16.30 48.47
CA GLY A 678 -61.48 -15.22 47.53
C GLY A 678 -60.07 -14.62 47.66
N MET A 679 -59.17 -15.21 48.45
CA MET A 679 -57.78 -14.77 48.58
C MET A 679 -56.97 -15.10 47.33
N CYS A 680 -56.16 -14.16 46.83
CA CYS A 680 -55.28 -14.38 45.69
C CYS A 680 -54.01 -15.13 46.09
N GLU A 681 -53.47 -15.99 45.22
CA GLU A 681 -52.12 -16.54 45.40
C GLU A 681 -51.09 -15.39 45.59
N GLY A 682 -50.29 -15.45 46.66
CA GLY A 682 -49.33 -14.42 47.08
C GLY A 682 -49.90 -13.36 48.03
N GLU A 683 -51.22 -13.26 48.21
CA GLU A 683 -51.85 -12.29 49.09
C GLU A 683 -51.46 -12.53 50.56
N ARG A 684 -51.50 -11.46 51.38
CA ARG A 684 -51.33 -11.56 52.84
C ARG A 684 -52.48 -10.87 53.56
N ARG A 685 -52.98 -11.50 54.62
CA ARG A 685 -54.07 -10.98 55.46
C ARG A 685 -53.72 -11.06 56.95
N ARG A 686 -54.23 -10.12 57.74
CA ARG A 686 -54.42 -10.25 59.18
C ARG A 686 -55.88 -10.53 59.44
N VAL A 687 -56.16 -11.54 60.26
CA VAL A 687 -57.51 -12.07 60.44
C VAL A 687 -57.79 -12.27 61.92
N VAL A 688 -58.92 -11.76 62.38
CA VAL A 688 -59.43 -12.00 63.74
C VAL A 688 -60.69 -12.85 63.65
N ILE A 689 -60.62 -14.06 64.21
CA ILE A 689 -61.71 -15.05 64.16
C ILE A 689 -62.39 -15.10 65.54
N PRO A 690 -63.70 -14.82 65.65
CA PRO A 690 -64.48 -14.99 66.87
C PRO A 690 -64.51 -16.45 67.34
N SER A 691 -64.74 -16.66 68.63
CA SER A 691 -64.67 -18.00 69.22
C SER A 691 -65.68 -18.97 68.59
N GLU A 692 -66.87 -18.51 68.19
CA GLU A 692 -67.92 -19.33 67.57
C GLU A 692 -67.48 -19.98 66.25
N TYR A 693 -66.58 -19.33 65.51
CA TYR A 693 -66.03 -19.81 64.23
C TYR A 693 -64.59 -20.36 64.36
N GLY A 694 -64.08 -20.43 65.60
CA GLY A 694 -62.82 -21.05 65.98
C GLY A 694 -63.05 -22.37 66.72
N TYR A 695 -62.77 -22.39 68.03
CA TYR A 695 -62.88 -23.57 68.89
C TYR A 695 -64.06 -23.51 69.89
N GLY A 696 -64.92 -22.50 69.77
CA GLY A 696 -66.13 -22.32 70.57
C GLY A 696 -65.89 -22.22 72.08
N ALA A 697 -66.95 -22.49 72.86
CA ALA A 697 -66.90 -22.45 74.32
C ALA A 697 -65.98 -23.52 74.94
N GLN A 698 -65.65 -24.59 74.19
CA GLN A 698 -64.80 -25.68 74.68
C GLN A 698 -63.30 -25.38 74.53
N GLY A 699 -62.92 -24.56 73.54
CA GLY A 699 -61.51 -24.26 73.25
C GLY A 699 -60.75 -25.48 72.70
N SER A 700 -59.42 -25.38 72.70
CA SER A 700 -58.50 -26.50 72.42
C SER A 700 -57.41 -26.54 73.51
N PRO A 701 -57.73 -27.04 74.72
CA PRO A 701 -56.80 -27.04 75.84
C PRO A 701 -55.54 -27.91 75.57
N PRO A 702 -54.36 -27.53 76.11
CA PRO A 702 -54.14 -26.41 77.02
C PRO A 702 -53.91 -25.05 76.33
N GLU A 703 -53.74 -25.03 75.00
CA GLU A 703 -53.18 -23.89 74.27
C GLU A 703 -54.20 -22.81 73.93
N ILE A 704 -55.46 -23.19 73.68
CA ILE A 704 -56.54 -22.26 73.33
C ILE A 704 -57.67 -22.37 74.37
N PRO A 705 -57.85 -21.36 75.23
CA PRO A 705 -58.97 -21.31 76.16
C PRO A 705 -60.34 -21.31 75.48
N GLY A 706 -61.36 -21.85 76.14
CA GLY A 706 -62.75 -21.73 75.68
C GLY A 706 -63.19 -20.27 75.57
N GLY A 707 -63.86 -19.91 74.47
CA GLY A 707 -64.31 -18.54 74.21
C GLY A 707 -63.23 -17.58 73.68
N ALA A 708 -62.01 -18.04 73.40
CA ALA A 708 -60.94 -17.19 72.89
C ALA A 708 -61.15 -16.74 71.44
N LYS A 709 -60.81 -15.48 71.13
CA LYS A 709 -60.63 -14.98 69.76
C LYS A 709 -59.24 -15.37 69.24
N LEU A 710 -59.15 -15.66 67.95
CA LEU A 710 -57.91 -16.08 67.31
C LEU A 710 -57.38 -14.98 66.38
N PHE A 711 -56.13 -14.58 66.55
CA PHE A 711 -55.47 -13.57 65.74
C PHE A 711 -54.46 -14.24 64.81
N PHE A 712 -54.77 -14.28 63.53
CA PHE A 712 -53.94 -14.88 62.50
C PHE A 712 -53.25 -13.82 61.62
N GLU A 713 -51.99 -14.04 61.31
CA GLU A 713 -51.34 -13.46 60.13
C GLU A 713 -51.20 -14.58 59.10
N ILE A 714 -51.83 -14.46 57.93
CA ILE A 714 -51.91 -15.53 56.92
C ILE A 714 -51.37 -15.08 55.57
N VAL A 715 -50.75 -16.02 54.85
CA VAL A 715 -50.25 -15.86 53.49
C VAL A 715 -50.73 -17.06 52.68
N LEU A 716 -51.34 -16.79 51.52
CA LEU A 716 -51.61 -17.83 50.54
C LEU A 716 -50.35 -18.02 49.69
N GLU A 717 -49.47 -18.94 50.09
CA GLU A 717 -48.18 -19.15 49.43
C GLU A 717 -48.35 -19.78 48.05
N LYS A 718 -49.26 -20.75 47.94
CA LYS A 718 -49.56 -21.44 46.69
C LYS A 718 -51.00 -21.92 46.65
N LEU A 719 -51.61 -21.83 45.49
CA LEU A 719 -52.94 -22.29 45.17
C LEU A 719 -52.85 -23.37 44.08
N VAL A 720 -53.52 -24.50 44.28
CA VAL A 720 -53.72 -25.51 43.22
C VAL A 720 -55.21 -25.66 43.01
N LYS A 721 -55.66 -25.35 41.79
CA LYS A 721 -57.07 -25.31 41.46
C LYS A 721 -57.69 -26.71 41.49
N ARG A 722 -58.97 -26.84 41.87
CA ARG A 722 -59.65 -28.12 42.00
C ARG A 722 -59.58 -29.00 40.73
N ASP A 723 -59.60 -28.40 39.56
CA ASP A 723 -59.47 -29.06 38.25
C ASP A 723 -58.02 -29.44 37.89
N GLU A 724 -57.03 -28.97 38.65
CA GLU A 724 -55.61 -29.32 38.54
C GLU A 724 -55.16 -30.34 39.61
N LEU A 725 -56.05 -30.71 40.53
CA LEU A 725 -55.83 -31.69 41.60
C LEU A 725 -56.20 -33.11 41.17
#